data_AF-A0A317H3W3-F1
#
_entry.id   AF-A0A317H3W3-F1
#
_cell.length_a   1.000
_cell.length_b   1.000
_cell.length_c   1.000
_cell.angle_alpha   90.00
_cell.angle_beta   90.00
_cell.angle_gamma   90.00
#
_symmetry.space_group_name_H-M   'P 1'
#
loop_
_entity.id
_entity.type
_entity.pdbx_description
1 polymer ?
#
loop_
_entity_poly.entity_id
_entity_poly.type
_entity_poly.pdbx_seq_one_letter_code
_entity_poly.pdbx_strand_id
1 'polypeptide(L)'
;MSASVEAQGGEAAINYALTGSPFATGGATENQAPEIGTAIGNHETKQGASFTLVLPSDAFSDPDGDSLTLCAATADGQPLPSWLNFDPSTGTFSGTPDNDAVGIVSVKVTATDPTGLAACQMFDIVVDNVNDAPIVANHEAAQAATQDMPFTYQVSANTFADIDAGDSLSLSARMANGDALPTWLNFDAASGTFSGTPANGDVGTLNIEVTADDGNGGTVSDLFTLNVNNVNDAPTVANHEATQTATQDVPFTYQIPANTFADIDAGDSLAVSAKLVNGDALPTWLHFDPSTGTFSGTPANGDVGVLSIQVTADDGHGGTVSDVFGLAVNNVNDAPTLANHETDQTATQGSAFTYKVPANTFADVDLGDSMALTASLENGQALPNWLNFDAATGTFSGTPANGDVGSLSVKVTATDGSGVSVSDTFGLTVSNVNDAPVVAHHEADQMAKQGSLFTYQVPPNTFADIDLGDSRTLSATLGNGDALPSWLNFDAPTGTFSGTPANGDVGYLSINVTAIDGAGASVSDTFGVTVANVNDAPVVAHHEADQTATQGGFFSYQVPANTFADVDIGDSRTLSATLANGAALPSWLNFNPATGTLSGTPANGDVGTLSIKVTATDGAGASVSDTFGVTVKNVNDAPVVAHAAPDQTATQNALFTYQLPANTFADIDVGDSLTLSATLASGNALPGWLSFNASTGTFSGTPGNADVGSLSIKVTAKDGSGASVSDVFGLTVQNVDDAPVLAKPIADQSGTAGSAFSLTVPADTFKDVDVGDKLKLSAKLANGDPLPSWLSFNSTTGAFSGTAGAAGQWNIQVVATDLSGASVTDTFSLTMAAAPVNPGPTGKVITGTDRDERLNGSSGNDQISGGKGSDRLYGRDGDDILLGGSGRDLLDGGAGNDYLYGGSGRDSLQGGTGIDLLQGGTNNDVLRDSSGNGLMDGGSGADEIHDGSNNSMIVGGKGNDKIYLGGGYDVIAFNRGDGKDSVYGGNGGSTVLSLGGGIRYQDLSLSRSGSNLILNLGNGDSITFEKWYSGRRYQSVTQLQMVVQASADYNPNGADAMRDDKVESFDFNGLVKAFDSAQSRNHGISKWAVNNALAQFHLGGSDTAALGGDVAYQYGMNGTLAGMGASAARSAVGDTQFGKQAQTLHSETVVKDGVVKLA
;
A
#
# COMPACT_ATOMS: atom_id res chain seq x y z
N MET A 1 -90.01 -1.48 -107.33
CA MET A 1 -91.07 -0.85 -106.52
C MET A 1 -90.89 0.65 -106.73
N SER A 2 -91.76 1.38 -107.42
CA SER A 2 -93.24 1.41 -107.35
C SER A 2 -93.72 2.03 -106.02
N ALA A 3 -94.63 3.01 -105.99
CA ALA A 3 -95.54 3.41 -107.08
C ALA A 3 -96.03 4.87 -107.01
N SER A 4 -96.55 5.33 -108.17
CA SER A 4 -97.82 6.07 -108.38
C SER A 4 -97.95 7.51 -107.84
N VAL A 5 -98.77 8.41 -108.41
CA VAL A 5 -100.24 8.33 -108.62
C VAL A 5 -100.76 9.28 -109.73
N GLU A 6 -101.59 8.72 -110.65
CA GLU A 6 -102.79 9.24 -111.36
C GLU A 6 -102.79 10.60 -112.12
N ALA A 7 -103.61 10.84 -113.18
CA ALA A 7 -104.38 10.05 -114.18
C ALA A 7 -104.95 11.06 -115.25
N GLN A 8 -105.68 10.76 -116.35
CA GLN A 8 -106.31 9.55 -116.92
C GLN A 8 -105.79 9.35 -118.38
N GLY A 9 -106.48 9.06 -119.52
CA GLY A 9 -107.89 8.77 -119.91
C GLY A 9 -108.39 9.67 -121.08
N GLY A 10 -109.01 9.17 -122.16
CA GLY A 10 -109.25 7.77 -122.57
C GLY A 10 -110.01 7.60 -123.93
N GLU A 11 -110.04 6.35 -124.43
CA GLU A 11 -110.98 5.72 -125.42
C GLU A 11 -111.05 6.22 -126.90
N ALA A 12 -111.39 5.40 -127.94
CA ALA A 12 -111.33 3.94 -128.19
C ALA A 12 -111.65 3.50 -129.67
N ALA A 13 -111.23 2.26 -130.05
CA ALA A 13 -111.94 1.23 -130.87
C ALA A 13 -112.02 1.15 -132.45
N ILE A 14 -111.40 0.06 -133.00
CA ILE A 14 -111.94 -0.99 -133.95
C ILE A 14 -111.76 -0.93 -135.52
N ASN A 15 -111.61 -2.13 -136.12
CA ASN A 15 -111.27 -2.61 -137.50
C ASN A 15 -112.31 -2.30 -138.64
N TYR A 16 -112.10 -2.45 -139.98
CA TYR A 16 -111.69 -3.65 -140.79
C TYR A 16 -111.46 -3.38 -142.34
N ALA A 17 -110.44 -4.03 -142.97
CA ALA A 17 -110.33 -4.65 -144.33
C ALA A 17 -110.64 -4.03 -145.75
N LEU A 18 -109.65 -4.20 -146.68
CA LEU A 18 -109.68 -4.71 -148.11
C LEU A 18 -109.93 -3.84 -149.41
N THR A 19 -108.99 -4.01 -150.39
CA THR A 19 -109.11 -4.09 -151.90
C THR A 19 -109.52 -2.92 -152.83
N GLY A 20 -108.92 -2.82 -154.05
CA GLY A 20 -109.55 -2.14 -155.23
C GLY A 20 -108.63 -1.62 -156.37
N SER A 21 -109.16 -1.45 -157.61
CA SER A 21 -108.53 -0.96 -158.89
C SER A 21 -109.67 -0.65 -159.94
N PRO A 22 -109.54 -0.49 -161.30
CA PRO A 22 -108.38 -0.42 -162.25
C PRO A 22 -108.52 0.54 -163.52
N PHE A 23 -107.52 0.49 -164.44
CA PHE A 23 -107.57 0.71 -165.93
C PHE A 23 -107.57 2.13 -166.62
N ALA A 24 -107.14 2.13 -167.90
CA ALA A 24 -106.50 3.22 -168.70
C ALA A 24 -107.27 3.74 -169.97
N THR A 25 -106.59 4.58 -170.81
CA THR A 25 -106.70 4.81 -172.30
C THR A 25 -107.26 6.13 -172.93
N GLY A 26 -106.41 6.84 -173.71
CA GLY A 26 -106.62 7.60 -174.99
C GLY A 26 -107.58 8.82 -175.11
N GLY A 27 -107.36 9.85 -175.97
CA GLY A 27 -106.20 10.26 -176.80
C GLY A 27 -106.53 11.27 -177.94
N ALA A 28 -105.77 12.36 -178.10
CA ALA A 28 -105.78 13.35 -179.23
C ALA A 28 -104.46 14.16 -179.29
N THR A 29 -104.23 15.01 -180.30
CA THR A 29 -102.93 15.68 -180.59
C THR A 29 -102.71 17.05 -179.92
N GLU A 30 -101.47 17.36 -179.51
CA GLU A 30 -101.09 18.51 -178.66
C GLU A 30 -99.69 19.08 -179.01
N ASN A 31 -99.32 20.25 -178.48
CA ASN A 31 -98.00 20.91 -178.62
C ASN A 31 -96.93 20.17 -177.79
N GLN A 32 -95.66 20.16 -178.20
CA GLN A 32 -94.60 19.50 -177.43
C GLN A 32 -93.85 20.50 -176.53
N ALA A 33 -93.16 19.95 -175.52
CA ALA A 33 -92.40 20.71 -174.54
C ALA A 33 -90.90 20.62 -174.83
N PRO A 34 -90.07 21.54 -174.29
CA PRO A 34 -88.62 21.42 -174.35
C PRO A 34 -88.16 20.08 -173.76
N GLU A 35 -87.22 19.41 -174.43
CA GLU A 35 -86.61 18.17 -173.94
C GLU A 35 -85.29 18.45 -173.19
N ILE A 36 -84.95 17.53 -172.28
CA ILE A 36 -83.67 17.52 -171.55
C ILE A 36 -82.63 16.82 -172.43
N GLY A 37 -81.52 17.51 -172.69
CA GLY A 37 -80.36 16.94 -173.40
C GLY A 37 -79.26 16.51 -172.43
N THR A 38 -78.07 17.09 -172.56
CA THR A 38 -76.90 16.71 -171.75
C THR A 38 -77.12 16.98 -170.25
N ALA A 39 -76.82 15.99 -169.41
CA ALA A 39 -76.99 16.07 -167.96
C ALA A 39 -75.97 17.03 -167.30
N ILE A 40 -76.45 17.84 -166.36
CA ILE A 40 -75.60 18.66 -165.46
C ILE A 40 -75.14 17.79 -164.28
N GLY A 41 -73.86 17.87 -163.91
CA GLY A 41 -73.25 17.06 -162.84
C GLY A 41 -73.05 17.81 -161.52
N ASN A 42 -72.82 17.06 -160.45
CA ASN A 42 -72.47 17.59 -159.12
C ASN A 42 -71.02 18.07 -159.05
N HIS A 43 -70.74 18.99 -158.12
CA HIS A 43 -69.42 19.61 -157.92
C HIS A 43 -69.05 19.78 -156.43
N GLU A 44 -67.81 20.18 -156.17
CA GLU A 44 -67.24 20.37 -154.83
C GLU A 44 -66.36 21.64 -154.79
N THR A 45 -66.26 22.26 -153.63
CA THR A 45 -65.32 23.36 -153.31
C THR A 45 -64.96 23.30 -151.81
N LYS A 46 -64.22 24.29 -151.30
CA LYS A 46 -63.88 24.43 -149.88
C LYS A 46 -64.22 25.82 -149.38
N GLN A 47 -64.41 25.96 -148.07
CA GLN A 47 -64.47 27.26 -147.39
C GLN A 47 -63.31 28.17 -147.83
N GLY A 48 -63.63 29.41 -148.21
CA GLY A 48 -62.67 30.39 -148.74
C GLY A 48 -62.20 30.18 -150.18
N ALA A 49 -62.63 29.12 -150.89
CA ALA A 49 -62.17 28.81 -152.25
C ALA A 49 -63.17 29.22 -153.35
N SER A 50 -62.69 29.90 -154.40
CA SER A 50 -63.53 30.38 -155.50
C SER A 50 -63.97 29.27 -156.45
N PHE A 51 -65.24 29.31 -156.84
CA PHE A 51 -66.00 28.32 -157.61
C PHE A 51 -66.56 28.93 -158.92
N THR A 52 -66.63 28.15 -160.00
CA THR A 52 -67.26 28.53 -161.28
C THR A 52 -67.65 27.29 -162.10
N LEU A 53 -68.81 27.33 -162.77
CA LEU A 53 -69.35 26.24 -163.60
C LEU A 53 -70.10 26.82 -164.81
N VAL A 54 -69.91 26.27 -166.01
CA VAL A 54 -70.67 26.63 -167.23
C VAL A 54 -71.51 25.42 -167.68
N LEU A 55 -72.78 25.64 -168.02
CA LEU A 55 -73.71 24.61 -168.45
C LEU A 55 -73.44 24.16 -169.91
N PRO A 56 -73.71 22.89 -170.26
CA PRO A 56 -73.63 22.41 -171.65
C PRO A 56 -74.60 23.16 -172.57
N SER A 57 -74.15 23.52 -173.77
CA SER A 57 -74.96 24.22 -174.78
C SER A 57 -76.12 23.40 -175.35
N ASP A 58 -76.14 22.09 -175.07
CA ASP A 58 -77.17 21.13 -175.44
C ASP A 58 -77.85 20.51 -174.21
N ALA A 59 -77.81 21.18 -173.05
CA ALA A 59 -78.50 20.73 -171.83
C ALA A 59 -80.04 20.71 -171.96
N PHE A 60 -80.59 21.50 -172.88
CA PHE A 60 -82.01 21.56 -173.23
C PHE A 60 -82.17 21.81 -174.73
N SER A 61 -83.21 21.24 -175.36
CA SER A 61 -83.49 21.40 -176.79
C SER A 61 -84.98 21.31 -177.09
N ASP A 62 -85.49 22.14 -178.00
CA ASP A 62 -86.91 22.16 -178.34
C ASP A 62 -87.25 21.27 -179.57
N PRO A 63 -88.23 20.34 -179.48
CA PRO A 63 -88.60 19.47 -180.61
C PRO A 63 -89.32 20.17 -181.77
N ASP A 64 -90.12 21.20 -181.49
CA ASP A 64 -90.88 21.94 -182.49
C ASP A 64 -90.05 23.11 -183.09
N GLY A 65 -88.99 23.51 -182.38
CA GLY A 65 -87.90 24.38 -182.87
C GLY A 65 -87.85 25.77 -182.22
N ASP A 66 -88.56 25.96 -181.10
CA ASP A 66 -88.72 27.26 -180.45
C ASP A 66 -87.54 27.69 -179.58
N SER A 67 -87.46 28.99 -179.29
CA SER A 67 -86.34 29.60 -178.55
C SER A 67 -86.53 29.53 -177.02
N LEU A 68 -85.66 28.81 -176.33
CA LEU A 68 -85.73 28.58 -174.88
C LEU A 68 -85.17 29.74 -174.04
N THR A 69 -85.77 29.96 -172.87
CA THR A 69 -85.25 30.84 -171.81
C THR A 69 -84.82 30.03 -170.59
N LEU A 70 -83.63 30.31 -170.02
CA LEU A 70 -83.10 29.63 -168.83
C LEU A 70 -83.26 30.43 -167.55
N CYS A 71 -83.47 29.76 -166.42
CA CYS A 71 -83.34 30.32 -165.07
C CYS A 71 -82.81 29.28 -164.07
N ALA A 72 -82.27 29.73 -162.93
CA ALA A 72 -81.77 28.86 -161.86
C ALA A 72 -82.22 29.33 -160.47
N ALA A 73 -82.37 28.35 -159.57
CA ALA A 73 -82.78 28.49 -158.16
C ALA A 73 -82.15 27.35 -157.35
N THR A 74 -82.36 27.29 -156.04
CA THR A 74 -82.11 26.05 -155.27
C THR A 74 -83.16 24.98 -155.63
N ALA A 75 -82.91 23.72 -155.27
CA ALA A 75 -83.80 22.60 -155.59
C ALA A 75 -85.23 22.74 -155.04
N ASP A 76 -85.40 23.43 -153.91
CA ASP A 76 -86.69 23.76 -153.29
C ASP A 76 -87.32 25.07 -153.82
N GLY A 77 -86.63 25.80 -154.70
CA GLY A 77 -87.13 26.99 -155.38
C GLY A 77 -86.83 28.33 -154.71
N GLN A 78 -85.92 28.38 -153.73
CA GLN A 78 -85.41 29.63 -153.17
C GLN A 78 -84.36 30.28 -154.09
N PRO A 79 -84.04 31.58 -153.86
CA PRO A 79 -82.83 32.17 -154.44
C PRO A 79 -81.58 31.36 -154.08
N LEU A 80 -80.59 31.36 -154.97
CA LEU A 80 -79.28 30.78 -154.68
C LEU A 80 -78.66 31.48 -153.45
N PRO A 81 -77.79 30.79 -152.67
CA PRO A 81 -77.06 31.40 -151.56
C PRO A 81 -76.32 32.67 -151.98
N SER A 82 -76.12 33.61 -151.05
CA SER A 82 -75.41 34.88 -151.30
C SER A 82 -74.02 34.71 -151.92
N TRP A 83 -73.38 33.55 -151.70
CA TRP A 83 -72.08 33.21 -152.27
C TRP A 83 -72.12 32.68 -153.71
N LEU A 84 -73.29 32.38 -154.31
CA LEU A 84 -73.41 31.68 -155.60
C LEU A 84 -74.37 32.40 -156.56
N ASN A 85 -73.85 32.94 -157.66
CA ASN A 85 -74.61 33.68 -158.67
C ASN A 85 -74.79 32.88 -159.97
N PHE A 86 -75.87 33.12 -160.75
CA PHE A 86 -76.11 32.52 -162.08
C PHE A 86 -76.40 33.58 -163.17
N ASP A 87 -75.75 33.45 -164.33
CA ASP A 87 -76.03 34.23 -165.54
C ASP A 87 -76.80 33.37 -166.58
N PRO A 88 -78.09 33.67 -166.84
CA PRO A 88 -78.90 32.92 -167.80
C PRO A 88 -78.57 33.21 -169.27
N SER A 89 -77.79 34.25 -169.57
CA SER A 89 -77.40 34.60 -170.96
C SER A 89 -76.21 33.80 -171.47
N THR A 90 -75.37 33.28 -170.55
CA THR A 90 -74.25 32.39 -170.86
C THR A 90 -74.40 30.99 -170.26
N GLY A 91 -75.31 30.79 -169.30
CA GLY A 91 -75.46 29.55 -168.56
C GLY A 91 -74.33 29.32 -167.54
N THR A 92 -73.89 30.36 -166.82
CA THR A 92 -72.71 30.29 -165.94
C THR A 92 -73.05 30.53 -164.47
N PHE A 93 -72.54 29.69 -163.57
CA PHE A 93 -72.54 29.86 -162.11
C PHE A 93 -71.16 30.32 -161.59
N SER A 94 -71.09 31.14 -160.53
CA SER A 94 -69.81 31.52 -159.89
C SER A 94 -69.93 32.09 -158.45
N GLY A 95 -68.85 32.00 -157.66
CA GLY A 95 -68.66 32.73 -156.38
C GLY A 95 -67.71 32.04 -155.36
N THR A 96 -67.81 32.33 -154.05
CA THR A 96 -66.87 31.82 -152.99
C THR A 96 -67.56 31.70 -151.61
N PRO A 97 -67.56 30.53 -150.94
CA PRO A 97 -68.23 30.30 -149.64
C PRO A 97 -67.37 30.63 -148.41
N ASP A 98 -68.01 30.74 -147.25
CA ASP A 98 -67.44 31.03 -145.91
C ASP A 98 -67.78 29.92 -144.88
N ASN A 99 -67.52 30.15 -143.58
CA ASN A 99 -67.66 29.16 -142.50
C ASN A 99 -69.12 28.71 -142.29
N ASP A 100 -70.07 29.64 -142.43
CA ASP A 100 -71.51 29.36 -142.33
C ASP A 100 -72.05 28.61 -143.58
N ALA A 101 -71.24 28.52 -144.64
CA ALA A 101 -71.58 27.84 -145.90
C ALA A 101 -70.98 26.43 -146.04
N VAL A 102 -70.28 25.91 -145.01
CA VAL A 102 -69.85 24.50 -144.93
C VAL A 102 -71.07 23.58 -144.98
N GLY A 103 -71.10 22.63 -145.93
CA GLY A 103 -72.26 21.78 -146.17
C GLY A 103 -72.52 21.46 -147.64
N ILE A 104 -73.80 21.30 -148.01
CA ILE A 104 -74.24 20.94 -149.37
C ILE A 104 -75.33 21.89 -149.85
N VAL A 105 -75.23 22.36 -151.10
CA VAL A 105 -76.18 23.25 -151.77
C VAL A 105 -76.72 22.58 -153.04
N SER A 106 -78.01 22.22 -153.03
CA SER A 106 -78.70 21.64 -154.21
C SER A 106 -79.31 22.72 -155.10
N VAL A 107 -79.01 22.67 -156.40
CA VAL A 107 -79.35 23.68 -157.41
C VAL A 107 -80.28 23.08 -158.47
N LYS A 108 -81.22 23.89 -158.99
CA LYS A 108 -82.15 23.55 -160.07
C LYS A 108 -82.08 24.57 -161.20
N VAL A 109 -81.96 24.09 -162.43
CA VAL A 109 -82.03 24.89 -163.67
C VAL A 109 -83.29 24.52 -164.44
N THR A 110 -84.02 25.51 -164.94
CA THR A 110 -85.26 25.30 -165.72
C THR A 110 -85.15 26.02 -167.07
N ALA A 111 -85.62 25.37 -168.13
CA ALA A 111 -85.72 25.89 -169.49
C ALA A 111 -87.19 25.90 -169.94
N THR A 112 -87.65 27.02 -170.51
CA THR A 112 -89.06 27.24 -170.88
C THR A 112 -89.18 27.76 -172.32
N ASP A 113 -90.19 27.29 -173.05
CA ASP A 113 -90.54 27.72 -174.41
C ASP A 113 -91.40 29.02 -174.43
N PRO A 114 -91.79 29.53 -175.61
CA PRO A 114 -92.72 30.67 -175.73
C PRO A 114 -94.17 30.39 -175.30
N THR A 115 -94.62 29.13 -175.20
CA THR A 115 -96.00 28.78 -174.82
C THR A 115 -96.19 28.58 -173.31
N GLY A 116 -95.11 28.37 -172.56
CA GLY A 116 -95.09 28.14 -171.11
C GLY A 116 -94.81 26.69 -170.68
N LEU A 117 -94.47 25.80 -171.62
CA LEU A 117 -94.00 24.44 -171.39
C LEU A 117 -92.51 24.46 -171.03
N ALA A 118 -92.10 23.60 -170.08
CA ALA A 118 -90.76 23.67 -169.49
C ALA A 118 -90.19 22.31 -169.09
N ALA A 119 -88.86 22.22 -169.14
CA ALA A 119 -88.05 21.12 -168.61
C ALA A 119 -87.05 21.64 -167.57
N CYS A 120 -86.57 20.78 -166.67
CA CYS A 120 -85.62 21.17 -165.64
C CYS A 120 -84.63 20.06 -165.28
N GLN A 121 -83.46 20.47 -164.80
CA GLN A 121 -82.36 19.63 -164.32
C GLN A 121 -81.90 20.09 -162.93
N MET A 122 -81.24 19.22 -162.17
CA MET A 122 -80.75 19.51 -160.81
C MET A 122 -79.38 18.90 -160.56
N PHE A 123 -78.56 19.55 -159.73
CA PHE A 123 -77.22 19.10 -159.31
C PHE A 123 -76.83 19.72 -157.96
N ASP A 124 -75.84 19.15 -157.27
CA ASP A 124 -75.36 19.62 -155.95
C ASP A 124 -73.95 20.24 -155.99
N ILE A 125 -73.65 21.09 -155.00
CA ILE A 125 -72.32 21.64 -154.72
C ILE A 125 -71.97 21.45 -153.22
N VAL A 126 -70.79 20.90 -152.90
CA VAL A 126 -70.33 20.61 -151.52
C VAL A 126 -69.22 21.57 -151.06
N VAL A 127 -69.10 21.85 -149.75
CA VAL A 127 -68.12 22.76 -149.11
C VAL A 127 -67.53 22.17 -147.81
N ASP A 128 -66.20 22.04 -147.72
CA ASP A 128 -65.46 21.54 -146.53
C ASP A 128 -64.95 22.63 -145.54
N ASN A 129 -64.73 22.25 -144.27
CA ASN A 129 -64.22 23.06 -143.12
C ASN A 129 -62.68 23.01 -142.91
N VAL A 130 -62.15 23.86 -141.99
CA VAL A 130 -60.75 23.91 -141.46
C VAL A 130 -60.76 24.24 -139.95
N ASN A 131 -59.74 23.81 -139.19
CA ASN A 131 -59.62 23.93 -137.71
C ASN A 131 -58.76 25.15 -137.26
N ASP A 132 -59.11 25.77 -136.12
CA ASP A 132 -58.33 26.77 -135.37
C ASP A 132 -57.74 26.16 -134.06
N ALA A 133 -57.60 26.90 -132.95
CA ALA A 133 -56.96 26.46 -131.70
C ALA A 133 -57.39 27.28 -130.44
N PRO A 134 -57.26 26.73 -129.20
CA PRO A 134 -57.78 27.33 -127.97
C PRO A 134 -56.98 28.52 -127.42
N ILE A 135 -57.63 29.32 -126.57
CA ILE A 135 -57.10 30.55 -125.96
C ILE A 135 -57.25 30.58 -124.44
N VAL A 136 -56.39 31.36 -123.76
CA VAL A 136 -56.65 31.81 -122.38
C VAL A 136 -57.76 32.85 -122.42
N ALA A 137 -58.86 32.59 -121.71
CA ALA A 137 -59.98 33.50 -121.58
C ALA A 137 -59.90 34.35 -120.29
N ASN A 138 -59.32 33.81 -119.22
CA ASN A 138 -59.06 34.51 -117.96
C ASN A 138 -57.78 33.92 -117.30
N HIS A 139 -57.08 34.69 -116.48
CA HIS A 139 -55.88 34.24 -115.76
C HIS A 139 -56.20 33.84 -114.31
N GLU A 140 -55.51 32.82 -113.81
CA GLU A 140 -55.58 32.32 -112.42
C GLU A 140 -54.95 33.29 -111.40
N ALA A 141 -55.37 33.18 -110.14
CA ALA A 141 -54.92 34.06 -109.05
C ALA A 141 -53.89 33.38 -108.14
N ALA A 142 -52.99 34.18 -107.56
CA ALA A 142 -52.02 33.73 -106.56
C ALA A 142 -52.70 33.16 -105.30
N GLN A 143 -52.16 32.05 -104.79
CA GLN A 143 -52.69 31.27 -103.68
C GLN A 143 -51.73 31.25 -102.47
N ALA A 144 -52.24 30.83 -101.31
CA ALA A 144 -51.44 30.65 -100.11
C ALA A 144 -51.83 29.38 -99.33
N ALA A 145 -50.83 28.78 -98.69
CA ALA A 145 -50.93 27.70 -97.73
C ALA A 145 -50.16 28.06 -96.45
N THR A 146 -50.38 27.29 -95.40
CA THR A 146 -49.62 27.36 -94.15
C THR A 146 -49.02 25.99 -93.88
N GLN A 147 -47.81 25.97 -93.35
CA GLN A 147 -47.18 24.76 -92.82
C GLN A 147 -48.14 23.98 -91.89
N ASP A 148 -48.04 22.65 -91.93
CA ASP A 148 -48.78 21.67 -91.14
C ASP A 148 -50.32 21.73 -91.28
N MET A 149 -50.82 22.56 -92.20
CA MET A 149 -52.24 22.77 -92.47
C MET A 149 -52.61 22.35 -93.90
N PRO A 150 -53.74 21.63 -94.10
CA PRO A 150 -54.14 21.15 -95.41
C PRO A 150 -54.59 22.28 -96.35
N PHE A 151 -54.11 22.21 -97.59
CA PHE A 151 -54.36 23.13 -98.69
C PHE A 151 -55.17 22.46 -99.81
N THR A 152 -56.03 23.24 -100.48
CA THR A 152 -56.78 22.82 -101.67
C THR A 152 -57.11 24.03 -102.55
N TYR A 153 -57.05 23.86 -103.88
CA TYR A 153 -57.40 24.89 -104.87
C TYR A 153 -57.95 24.23 -106.15
N GLN A 154 -58.83 24.90 -106.91
CA GLN A 154 -59.37 24.37 -108.17
C GLN A 154 -59.24 25.43 -109.27
N VAL A 155 -58.72 25.03 -110.43
CA VAL A 155 -58.61 25.84 -111.65
C VAL A 155 -60.01 26.29 -112.10
N SER A 156 -60.12 27.54 -112.52
CA SER A 156 -61.39 28.18 -112.83
C SER A 156 -61.94 27.70 -114.18
N ALA A 157 -63.23 27.37 -114.22
CA ALA A 157 -63.89 26.79 -115.42
C ALA A 157 -64.00 27.76 -116.62
N ASN A 158 -63.53 29.00 -116.47
CA ASN A 158 -63.51 30.06 -117.49
C ASN A 158 -62.09 30.53 -117.85
N THR A 159 -61.05 29.79 -117.44
CA THR A 159 -59.63 30.12 -117.71
C THR A 159 -59.25 29.84 -119.17
N PHE A 160 -59.85 28.84 -119.80
CA PHE A 160 -59.59 28.46 -121.20
C PHE A 160 -60.88 28.36 -122.03
N ALA A 161 -60.80 28.63 -123.33
CA ALA A 161 -61.93 28.55 -124.25
C ALA A 161 -61.49 28.23 -125.70
N ASP A 162 -62.40 27.68 -126.49
CA ASP A 162 -62.23 27.38 -127.92
C ASP A 162 -63.37 27.99 -128.75
N ILE A 163 -63.16 28.10 -130.07
CA ILE A 163 -64.13 28.57 -131.06
C ILE A 163 -64.67 27.43 -131.96
N ASP A 164 -63.95 26.31 -132.08
CA ASP A 164 -64.35 25.20 -132.94
C ASP A 164 -65.53 24.40 -132.35
N ALA A 165 -66.55 24.16 -133.18
CA ALA A 165 -67.87 23.72 -132.74
C ALA A 165 -67.97 22.19 -132.52
N GLY A 166 -67.17 21.66 -131.61
CA GLY A 166 -67.19 20.24 -131.21
C GLY A 166 -66.13 19.80 -130.20
N ASP A 167 -65.11 20.63 -129.96
CA ASP A 167 -63.88 20.23 -129.29
C ASP A 167 -64.00 20.19 -127.75
N SER A 168 -63.06 19.50 -127.10
CA SER A 168 -63.13 19.22 -125.66
C SER A 168 -61.78 19.37 -124.96
N LEU A 169 -61.63 20.46 -124.20
CA LEU A 169 -60.40 20.80 -123.51
C LEU A 169 -60.04 19.79 -122.40
N SER A 170 -58.78 19.35 -122.39
CA SER A 170 -58.19 18.55 -121.32
C SER A 170 -57.10 19.33 -120.57
N LEU A 171 -56.94 19.12 -119.25
CA LEU A 171 -56.05 19.91 -118.39
C LEU A 171 -54.83 19.12 -117.87
N SER A 172 -53.71 19.81 -117.71
CA SER A 172 -52.51 19.31 -117.02
C SER A 172 -51.82 20.43 -116.23
N ALA A 173 -50.96 20.09 -115.25
CA ALA A 173 -50.23 21.08 -114.46
C ALA A 173 -48.82 20.61 -114.06
N ARG A 174 -47.90 21.56 -113.88
CA ARG A 174 -46.49 21.36 -113.50
C ARG A 174 -45.90 22.61 -112.83
N MET A 175 -44.64 22.55 -112.41
CA MET A 175 -43.90 23.75 -112.02
C MET A 175 -43.52 24.58 -113.25
N ALA A 176 -43.53 25.91 -113.13
CA ALA A 176 -43.31 26.86 -114.22
C ALA A 176 -41.89 26.82 -114.86
N ASN A 177 -40.97 26.06 -114.28
CA ASN A 177 -39.64 25.77 -114.84
C ASN A 177 -39.58 24.46 -115.65
N GLY A 178 -40.68 23.69 -115.70
CA GLY A 178 -40.77 22.38 -116.34
C GLY A 178 -40.73 21.17 -115.39
N ASP A 179 -40.42 21.36 -114.10
CA ASP A 179 -40.35 20.27 -113.13
C ASP A 179 -41.73 19.75 -112.70
N ALA A 180 -41.76 18.55 -112.12
CA ALA A 180 -42.96 18.03 -111.46
C ALA A 180 -43.32 18.88 -110.22
N LEU A 181 -44.61 18.87 -109.85
CA LEU A 181 -45.07 19.48 -108.59
C LEU A 181 -44.37 18.82 -107.38
N PRO A 182 -44.13 19.56 -106.27
CA PRO A 182 -43.59 19.00 -105.03
C PRO A 182 -44.42 17.82 -104.52
N THR A 183 -43.78 16.85 -103.85
CA THR A 183 -44.44 15.61 -103.42
C THR A 183 -45.60 15.79 -102.45
N TRP A 184 -45.73 16.96 -101.81
CA TRP A 184 -46.88 17.30 -100.98
C TRP A 184 -48.09 17.81 -101.78
N LEU A 185 -47.91 18.28 -103.02
CA LEU A 185 -48.90 19.00 -103.81
C LEU A 185 -49.34 18.18 -105.05
N ASN A 186 -50.46 17.48 -104.91
CA ASN A 186 -51.08 16.68 -105.97
C ASN A 186 -52.00 17.54 -106.86
N PHE A 187 -52.08 17.24 -108.17
CA PHE A 187 -53.07 17.82 -109.09
C PHE A 187 -53.92 16.72 -109.76
N ASP A 188 -55.24 16.84 -109.66
CA ASP A 188 -56.20 15.99 -110.37
C ASP A 188 -56.66 16.64 -111.68
N ALA A 189 -56.18 16.12 -112.80
CA ALA A 189 -56.52 16.56 -114.15
C ALA A 189 -58.00 16.39 -114.53
N ALA A 190 -58.75 15.50 -113.87
CA ALA A 190 -60.17 15.26 -114.18
C ALA A 190 -61.11 16.30 -113.52
N SER A 191 -60.64 17.01 -112.49
CA SER A 191 -61.38 18.08 -111.81
C SER A 191 -60.70 19.45 -111.88
N GLY A 192 -59.41 19.51 -112.25
CA GLY A 192 -58.60 20.72 -112.19
C GLY A 192 -58.15 21.09 -110.76
N THR A 193 -58.09 20.12 -109.84
CA THR A 193 -57.93 20.39 -108.39
C THR A 193 -56.53 20.09 -107.88
N PHE A 194 -55.90 21.08 -107.24
CA PHE A 194 -54.69 20.94 -106.43
C PHE A 194 -55.04 20.60 -104.96
N SER A 195 -54.27 19.73 -104.31
CA SER A 195 -54.44 19.40 -102.89
C SER A 195 -53.14 18.94 -102.21
N GLY A 196 -52.96 19.22 -100.92
CA GLY A 196 -51.74 18.86 -100.20
C GLY A 196 -51.63 19.36 -98.76
N THR A 197 -50.53 19.02 -98.06
CA THR A 197 -50.14 19.61 -96.76
C THR A 197 -48.62 19.82 -96.74
N PRO A 198 -48.11 21.07 -96.66
CA PRO A 198 -46.67 21.35 -96.61
C PRO A 198 -46.10 21.23 -95.18
N ALA A 199 -44.82 20.86 -95.07
CA ALA A 199 -44.05 20.87 -93.82
C ALA A 199 -43.09 22.09 -93.75
N ASN A 200 -42.32 22.24 -92.67
CA ASN A 200 -41.33 23.34 -92.51
C ASN A 200 -40.33 23.41 -93.69
N GLY A 201 -39.88 22.24 -94.20
CA GLY A 201 -39.02 22.16 -95.39
C GLY A 201 -39.66 22.62 -96.71
N ASP A 202 -40.97 22.89 -96.73
CA ASP A 202 -41.72 23.39 -97.90
C ASP A 202 -42.06 24.89 -97.81
N VAL A 203 -41.67 25.58 -96.72
CA VAL A 203 -41.90 27.02 -96.52
C VAL A 203 -41.20 27.83 -97.62
N GLY A 204 -41.94 28.70 -98.32
CA GLY A 204 -41.40 29.44 -99.45
C GLY A 204 -42.45 29.87 -100.49
N THR A 205 -42.08 29.82 -101.77
CA THR A 205 -42.94 30.22 -102.90
C THR A 205 -42.74 29.30 -104.09
N LEU A 206 -43.84 28.75 -104.60
CA LEU A 206 -43.91 27.89 -105.77
C LEU A 206 -44.54 28.67 -106.94
N ASN A 207 -44.08 28.39 -108.17
CA ASN A 207 -44.65 28.95 -109.40
C ASN A 207 -45.17 27.78 -110.24
N ILE A 208 -46.45 27.80 -110.60
CA ILE A 208 -47.20 26.67 -111.17
C ILE A 208 -47.73 27.06 -112.55
N GLU A 209 -47.57 26.18 -113.53
CA GLU A 209 -48.14 26.27 -114.88
C GLU A 209 -49.30 25.27 -115.02
N VAL A 210 -50.39 25.71 -115.65
CA VAL A 210 -51.53 24.87 -116.03
C VAL A 210 -51.75 24.98 -117.54
N THR A 211 -51.93 23.87 -118.23
CA THR A 211 -52.07 23.80 -119.70
C THR A 211 -53.38 23.14 -120.10
N ALA A 212 -54.07 23.72 -121.08
CA ALA A 212 -55.21 23.14 -121.78
C ALA A 212 -54.81 22.68 -123.21
N ASP A 213 -55.43 21.59 -123.67
CA ASP A 213 -55.20 20.93 -124.96
C ASP A 213 -56.57 20.55 -125.57
N ASP A 214 -56.79 20.89 -126.85
CA ASP A 214 -58.06 20.67 -127.59
C ASP A 214 -58.28 19.22 -128.08
N GLY A 215 -57.22 18.40 -128.10
CA GLY A 215 -57.22 17.04 -128.63
C GLY A 215 -57.01 16.91 -130.15
N ASN A 216 -56.99 18.03 -130.89
CA ASN A 216 -56.84 18.10 -132.35
C ASN A 216 -55.49 18.70 -132.79
N GLY A 217 -54.81 19.47 -131.93
CA GLY A 217 -53.42 19.91 -132.11
C GLY A 217 -53.05 21.27 -131.52
N GLY A 218 -53.99 22.00 -130.93
CA GLY A 218 -53.79 23.29 -130.29
C GLY A 218 -53.73 23.20 -128.76
N THR A 219 -52.85 23.99 -128.16
CA THR A 219 -52.59 23.97 -126.71
C THR A 219 -52.28 25.37 -126.19
N VAL A 220 -52.69 25.67 -124.96
CA VAL A 220 -52.44 26.98 -124.33
C VAL A 220 -52.22 26.85 -122.81
N SER A 221 -51.31 27.64 -122.23
CA SER A 221 -50.95 27.62 -120.81
C SER A 221 -51.28 28.92 -120.07
N ASP A 222 -51.48 28.81 -118.75
CA ASP A 222 -51.53 29.92 -117.79
C ASP A 222 -50.64 29.64 -116.56
N LEU A 223 -50.36 30.67 -115.74
CA LEU A 223 -49.35 30.67 -114.67
C LEU A 223 -49.84 31.37 -113.38
N PHE A 224 -49.69 30.72 -112.21
CA PHE A 224 -49.96 31.32 -110.90
C PHE A 224 -48.89 30.96 -109.85
N THR A 225 -48.92 31.63 -108.68
CA THR A 225 -47.96 31.43 -107.58
C THR A 225 -48.65 30.88 -106.33
N LEU A 226 -47.94 30.09 -105.53
CA LEU A 226 -48.42 29.52 -104.27
C LEU A 226 -47.38 29.74 -103.15
N ASN A 227 -47.75 30.49 -102.11
CA ASN A 227 -46.89 30.84 -100.97
C ASN A 227 -47.17 29.95 -99.75
N VAL A 228 -46.13 29.39 -99.12
CA VAL A 228 -46.23 28.60 -97.88
C VAL A 228 -45.64 29.40 -96.72
N ASN A 229 -46.39 29.50 -95.61
CA ASN A 229 -46.02 30.29 -94.42
C ASN A 229 -45.59 29.39 -93.24
N ASN A 230 -44.57 29.80 -92.47
CA ASN A 230 -44.03 29.10 -91.29
C ASN A 230 -44.96 29.20 -90.06
N VAL A 231 -44.75 28.32 -89.08
CA VAL A 231 -45.34 28.34 -87.72
C VAL A 231 -44.26 27.93 -86.71
N ASN A 232 -44.18 28.61 -85.57
CA ASN A 232 -43.16 28.38 -84.53
C ASN A 232 -43.29 26.99 -83.87
N ASP A 233 -42.24 26.19 -83.93
CA ASP A 233 -42.04 25.00 -83.09
C ASP A 233 -41.51 25.40 -81.69
N ALA A 234 -41.07 24.45 -80.87
CA ALA A 234 -40.50 24.74 -79.53
C ALA A 234 -39.16 24.01 -79.31
N PRO A 235 -38.23 24.58 -78.53
CA PRO A 235 -36.90 24.03 -78.33
C PRO A 235 -36.92 22.67 -77.63
N THR A 236 -35.86 21.89 -77.86
CA THR A 236 -35.71 20.52 -77.34
C THR A 236 -34.40 20.33 -76.58
N VAL A 237 -34.38 19.40 -75.63
CA VAL A 237 -33.12 18.91 -75.03
C VAL A 237 -32.48 17.94 -76.02
N ALA A 238 -31.32 18.32 -76.54
CA ALA A 238 -30.54 17.52 -77.47
C ALA A 238 -29.53 16.60 -76.75
N ASN A 239 -29.02 17.02 -75.58
CA ASN A 239 -28.14 16.23 -74.71
C ASN A 239 -28.45 16.56 -73.25
N HIS A 240 -28.46 15.55 -72.36
CA HIS A 240 -28.69 15.75 -70.93
C HIS A 240 -27.39 16.02 -70.15
N GLU A 241 -27.47 16.90 -69.17
CA GLU A 241 -26.38 17.30 -68.29
C GLU A 241 -26.05 16.21 -67.24
N ALA A 242 -24.76 16.05 -66.94
CA ALA A 242 -24.29 15.08 -65.95
C ALA A 242 -24.14 15.72 -64.57
N THR A 243 -24.31 14.92 -63.50
CA THR A 243 -24.03 15.34 -62.11
C THR A 243 -22.60 15.86 -61.98
N GLN A 244 -22.46 17.08 -61.46
CA GLN A 244 -21.19 17.75 -61.21
C GLN A 244 -20.75 17.63 -59.75
N THR A 245 -19.46 17.85 -59.49
CA THR A 245 -18.88 17.88 -58.14
C THR A 245 -18.09 19.15 -57.91
N ALA A 246 -18.36 19.83 -56.80
CA ALA A 246 -17.51 20.87 -56.23
C ALA A 246 -16.80 20.34 -54.98
N THR A 247 -15.87 21.13 -54.45
CA THR A 247 -15.18 20.88 -53.18
C THR A 247 -15.19 22.17 -52.39
N GLN A 248 -15.48 22.07 -51.09
CA GLN A 248 -15.47 23.17 -50.14
C GLN A 248 -14.17 23.98 -50.26
N ASP A 249 -14.29 25.31 -50.18
CA ASP A 249 -13.20 26.30 -50.27
C ASP A 249 -12.35 26.28 -51.55
N VAL A 250 -12.70 25.43 -52.53
CA VAL A 250 -12.08 25.36 -53.85
C VAL A 250 -12.99 26.06 -54.88
N PRO A 251 -12.47 27.02 -55.68
CA PRO A 251 -13.23 27.64 -56.76
C PRO A 251 -13.76 26.63 -57.77
N PHE A 252 -15.08 26.56 -57.87
CA PHE A 252 -15.85 25.76 -58.83
C PHE A 252 -16.15 26.57 -60.10
N THR A 253 -16.10 25.91 -61.25
CA THR A 253 -16.57 26.46 -62.53
C THR A 253 -17.09 25.32 -63.43
N TYR A 254 -18.21 25.55 -64.09
CA TYR A 254 -18.83 24.60 -65.02
C TYR A 254 -19.64 25.34 -66.07
N GLN A 255 -19.37 25.10 -67.36
CA GLN A 255 -20.12 25.68 -68.47
C GLN A 255 -21.00 24.60 -69.10
N ILE A 256 -22.29 24.86 -69.26
CA ILE A 256 -23.19 23.93 -69.97
C ILE A 256 -22.75 23.82 -71.44
N PRO A 257 -22.70 22.61 -72.04
CA PRO A 257 -22.38 22.42 -73.45
C PRO A 257 -23.31 23.23 -74.38
N ALA A 258 -22.74 23.78 -75.45
CA ALA A 258 -23.51 24.51 -76.48
C ALA A 258 -24.47 23.60 -77.30
N ASN A 259 -24.52 22.30 -77.00
CA ASN A 259 -25.37 21.29 -77.62
C ASN A 259 -26.34 20.61 -76.63
N THR A 260 -26.51 21.15 -75.41
CA THR A 260 -27.53 20.68 -74.44
C THR A 260 -28.94 20.91 -74.96
N PHE A 261 -29.18 22.06 -75.60
CA PHE A 261 -30.46 22.44 -76.20
C PHE A 261 -30.33 22.65 -77.72
N ALA A 262 -31.41 22.41 -78.47
CA ALA A 262 -31.48 22.68 -79.90
C ALA A 262 -32.91 23.06 -80.34
N ASP A 263 -32.99 23.94 -81.33
CA ASP A 263 -34.23 24.31 -82.02
C ASP A 263 -34.22 23.85 -83.48
N ILE A 264 -35.40 23.78 -84.09
CA ILE A 264 -35.60 23.46 -85.51
C ILE A 264 -35.92 24.72 -86.34
N ASP A 265 -36.40 25.80 -85.71
CA ASP A 265 -36.76 27.03 -86.43
C ASP A 265 -35.52 27.84 -86.88
N ALA A 266 -35.52 28.21 -88.16
CA ALA A 266 -34.33 28.70 -88.87
C ALA A 266 -34.06 30.19 -88.64
N GLY A 267 -33.76 30.57 -87.40
CA GLY A 267 -33.39 31.95 -87.03
C GLY A 267 -33.32 32.21 -85.53
N ASP A 268 -33.86 31.31 -84.71
CA ASP A 268 -34.10 31.54 -83.29
C ASP A 268 -32.84 31.47 -82.41
N SER A 269 -32.88 32.16 -81.28
CA SER A 269 -31.71 32.37 -80.42
C SER A 269 -32.00 31.98 -78.97
N LEU A 270 -31.61 30.76 -78.59
CA LEU A 270 -31.91 30.19 -77.28
C LEU A 270 -31.28 30.99 -76.13
N ALA A 271 -32.14 31.60 -75.30
CA ALA A 271 -31.74 32.26 -74.07
C ALA A 271 -31.75 31.24 -72.92
N VAL A 272 -30.61 31.08 -72.23
CA VAL A 272 -30.46 30.10 -71.14
C VAL A 272 -30.58 30.74 -69.76
N SER A 273 -31.21 30.04 -68.82
CA SER A 273 -31.41 30.46 -67.43
C SER A 273 -31.25 29.28 -66.46
N ALA A 274 -30.95 29.55 -65.19
CA ALA A 274 -30.73 28.52 -64.18
C ALA A 274 -31.35 28.88 -62.81
N LYS A 275 -31.85 27.87 -62.10
CA LYS A 275 -32.43 27.95 -60.74
C LYS A 275 -32.38 26.59 -60.03
N LEU A 276 -32.83 26.51 -58.79
CA LEU A 276 -33.04 25.21 -58.12
C LEU A 276 -34.36 24.57 -58.59
N VAL A 277 -34.40 23.23 -58.61
CA VAL A 277 -35.56 22.42 -59.08
C VAL A 277 -36.85 22.69 -58.29
N ASN A 278 -36.74 23.10 -57.02
CA ASN A 278 -37.89 23.47 -56.20
C ASN A 278 -38.47 24.86 -56.55
N GLY A 279 -37.81 25.63 -57.43
CA GLY A 279 -38.20 26.98 -57.85
C GLY A 279 -37.40 28.11 -57.19
N ASP A 280 -36.56 27.82 -56.19
CA ASP A 280 -35.74 28.83 -55.51
C ASP A 280 -34.58 29.32 -56.38
N ALA A 281 -34.05 30.50 -56.05
CA ALA A 281 -32.82 31.00 -56.63
C ALA A 281 -31.61 30.11 -56.28
N LEU A 282 -30.55 30.18 -57.10
CA LEU A 282 -29.28 29.52 -56.78
C LEU A 282 -28.70 30.09 -55.46
N PRO A 283 -27.98 29.28 -54.65
CA PRO A 283 -27.29 29.77 -53.45
C PRO A 283 -26.33 30.91 -53.77
N THR A 284 -26.10 31.81 -52.81
CA THR A 284 -25.34 33.05 -53.04
C THR A 284 -23.88 32.86 -53.43
N TRP A 285 -23.30 31.67 -53.23
CA TRP A 285 -21.96 31.33 -53.72
C TRP A 285 -21.93 30.92 -55.19
N LEU A 286 -23.06 30.45 -55.76
CA LEU A 286 -23.14 29.83 -57.08
C LEU A 286 -23.79 30.78 -58.09
N HIS A 287 -22.96 31.54 -58.80
CA HIS A 287 -23.39 32.45 -59.85
C HIS A 287 -23.53 31.73 -61.20
N PHE A 288 -24.61 32.00 -61.93
CA PHE A 288 -24.80 31.57 -63.32
C PHE A 288 -24.81 32.78 -64.25
N ASP A 289 -23.92 32.78 -65.25
CA ASP A 289 -23.90 33.76 -66.34
C ASP A 289 -24.72 33.26 -67.54
N PRO A 290 -25.90 33.84 -67.83
CA PRO A 290 -26.74 33.41 -68.95
C PRO A 290 -26.17 33.78 -70.32
N SER A 291 -25.15 34.64 -70.41
CA SER A 291 -24.52 35.01 -71.68
C SER A 291 -23.45 34.02 -72.16
N THR A 292 -22.96 33.16 -71.25
CA THR A 292 -22.00 32.09 -71.56
C THR A 292 -22.48 30.69 -71.18
N GLY A 293 -23.52 30.58 -70.34
CA GLY A 293 -23.97 29.30 -69.77
C GLY A 293 -23.09 28.80 -68.62
N THR A 294 -22.32 29.71 -67.98
CA THR A 294 -21.28 29.33 -67.00
C THR A 294 -21.76 29.50 -65.56
N PHE A 295 -21.77 28.39 -64.81
CA PHE A 295 -21.77 28.37 -63.35
C PHE A 295 -20.38 28.64 -62.80
N SER A 296 -20.26 29.48 -61.77
CA SER A 296 -19.01 29.76 -61.06
C SER A 296 -19.24 30.11 -59.59
N GLY A 297 -18.28 29.81 -58.72
CA GLY A 297 -18.42 30.08 -57.29
C GLY A 297 -17.34 29.44 -56.42
N THR A 298 -17.40 29.66 -55.11
CA THR A 298 -16.63 28.89 -54.12
C THR A 298 -17.59 28.52 -52.98
N PRO A 299 -17.93 27.24 -52.79
CA PRO A 299 -18.81 26.82 -51.70
C PRO A 299 -18.07 26.87 -50.35
N ALA A 300 -18.76 27.32 -49.30
CA ALA A 300 -18.25 27.25 -47.93
C ALA A 300 -18.70 25.94 -47.25
N ASN A 301 -18.23 25.67 -46.03
CA ASN A 301 -18.60 24.48 -45.26
C ASN A 301 -20.14 24.34 -45.07
N GLY A 302 -20.85 25.46 -44.90
CA GLY A 302 -22.33 25.51 -44.86
C GLY A 302 -23.05 25.16 -46.17
N ASP A 303 -22.34 24.97 -47.28
CA ASP A 303 -22.87 24.58 -48.60
C ASP A 303 -22.63 23.09 -48.92
N VAL A 304 -21.99 22.34 -48.02
CA VAL A 304 -21.70 20.90 -48.18
C VAL A 304 -23.00 20.09 -48.25
N GLY A 305 -23.15 19.28 -49.32
CA GLY A 305 -24.40 18.59 -49.64
C GLY A 305 -24.62 18.40 -51.14
N VAL A 306 -25.88 18.28 -51.57
CA VAL A 306 -26.24 18.12 -52.99
C VAL A 306 -27.34 19.10 -53.38
N LEU A 307 -27.02 20.00 -54.31
CA LEU A 307 -27.98 20.88 -54.98
C LEU A 307 -28.60 20.17 -56.19
N SER A 308 -29.87 20.42 -56.48
CA SER A 308 -30.53 19.99 -57.71
C SER A 308 -30.88 21.21 -58.54
N ILE A 309 -30.22 21.37 -59.69
CA ILE A 309 -30.23 22.57 -60.53
C ILE A 309 -31.06 22.29 -61.78
N GLN A 310 -32.02 23.18 -62.07
CA GLN A 310 -32.78 23.21 -63.30
C GLN A 310 -32.19 24.29 -64.22
N VAL A 311 -31.76 23.90 -65.41
CA VAL A 311 -31.43 24.81 -66.52
C VAL A 311 -32.59 24.84 -67.51
N THR A 312 -32.88 26.00 -68.10
CA THR A 312 -33.99 26.21 -69.03
C THR A 312 -33.55 27.06 -70.22
N ALA A 313 -33.84 26.60 -71.43
CA ALA A 313 -33.76 27.36 -72.67
C ALA A 313 -35.14 27.90 -73.07
N ASP A 314 -35.14 29.09 -73.67
CA ASP A 314 -36.29 29.86 -74.16
C ASP A 314 -35.98 30.35 -75.59
N ASP A 315 -36.89 30.15 -76.54
CA ASP A 315 -36.70 30.56 -77.94
C ASP A 315 -36.90 32.08 -78.17
N GLY A 316 -37.54 32.77 -77.23
CA GLY A 316 -37.93 34.18 -77.33
C GLY A 316 -39.31 34.42 -77.99
N HIS A 317 -39.98 33.36 -78.45
CA HIS A 317 -41.27 33.41 -79.17
C HIS A 317 -42.40 32.68 -78.42
N GLY A 318 -42.09 31.76 -77.50
CA GLY A 318 -43.02 31.18 -76.54
C GLY A 318 -42.74 29.72 -76.14
N GLY A 319 -41.80 29.04 -76.80
CA GLY A 319 -41.36 27.70 -76.47
C GLY A 319 -40.24 27.72 -75.43
N THR A 320 -40.35 26.82 -74.45
CA THR A 320 -39.33 26.64 -73.41
C THR A 320 -39.12 25.17 -73.11
N VAL A 321 -37.88 24.80 -72.77
CA VAL A 321 -37.53 23.44 -72.37
C VAL A 321 -36.47 23.46 -71.27
N SER A 322 -36.51 22.48 -70.36
CA SER A 322 -35.57 22.38 -69.24
C SER A 322 -34.86 21.05 -69.18
N ASP A 323 -33.66 21.08 -68.60
CA ASP A 323 -32.95 19.89 -68.12
C ASP A 323 -32.51 20.06 -66.65
N VAL A 324 -32.14 18.97 -65.99
CA VAL A 324 -31.84 18.93 -64.54
C VAL A 324 -30.61 18.10 -64.22
N PHE A 325 -29.64 18.70 -63.52
CA PHE A 325 -28.46 18.01 -62.99
C PHE A 325 -28.25 18.25 -61.49
N GLY A 326 -27.52 17.33 -60.84
CA GLY A 326 -27.08 17.49 -59.45
C GLY A 326 -25.71 18.15 -59.36
N LEU A 327 -25.48 18.96 -58.34
CA LEU A 327 -24.15 19.48 -57.97
C LEU A 327 -23.85 19.09 -56.52
N ALA A 328 -22.91 18.16 -56.34
CA ALA A 328 -22.49 17.68 -55.03
C ALA A 328 -21.26 18.45 -54.53
N VAL A 329 -21.36 19.09 -53.37
CA VAL A 329 -20.26 19.78 -52.68
C VAL A 329 -19.65 18.83 -51.66
N ASN A 330 -18.38 18.50 -51.81
CA ASN A 330 -17.63 17.65 -50.88
C ASN A 330 -16.96 18.49 -49.78
N ASN A 331 -17.03 18.02 -48.53
CA ASN A 331 -16.36 18.62 -47.37
C ASN A 331 -14.83 18.60 -47.53
N VAL A 332 -14.14 19.57 -46.93
CA VAL A 332 -12.69 19.56 -46.69
C VAL A 332 -12.48 19.74 -45.19
N ASN A 333 -11.61 18.95 -44.58
CA ASN A 333 -11.44 18.98 -43.14
C ASN A 333 -10.83 20.30 -42.69
N ASP A 334 -11.61 21.10 -41.95
CA ASP A 334 -11.18 22.32 -41.29
C ASP A 334 -10.51 21.98 -39.94
N ALA A 335 -9.85 22.95 -39.29
CA ALA A 335 -9.26 22.70 -37.97
C ALA A 335 -10.24 23.09 -36.85
N PRO A 336 -10.35 22.30 -35.75
CA PRO A 336 -11.05 22.71 -34.54
C PRO A 336 -10.70 24.13 -34.09
N THR A 337 -11.71 24.89 -33.66
CA THR A 337 -11.52 26.26 -33.16
C THR A 337 -11.81 26.36 -31.67
N LEU A 338 -11.07 27.26 -31.00
CA LEU A 338 -11.38 27.67 -29.63
C LEU A 338 -12.47 28.75 -29.68
N ALA A 339 -13.69 28.37 -29.29
CA ALA A 339 -14.87 29.22 -29.36
C ALA A 339 -15.11 30.01 -28.06
N ASN A 340 -14.75 29.46 -26.90
CA ASN A 340 -14.77 30.14 -25.61
C ASN A 340 -13.62 29.62 -24.73
N HIS A 341 -12.91 30.52 -24.04
CA HIS A 341 -11.88 30.14 -23.08
C HIS A 341 -12.46 29.51 -21.81
N GLU A 342 -11.74 28.57 -21.21
CA GLU A 342 -12.01 28.08 -19.85
C GLU A 342 -11.75 29.20 -18.81
N THR A 343 -12.58 29.24 -17.77
CA THR A 343 -12.34 30.09 -16.60
C THR A 343 -11.50 29.35 -15.57
N ASP A 344 -10.58 30.05 -14.89
CA ASP A 344 -9.84 29.52 -13.74
C ASP A 344 -10.78 28.83 -12.72
N GLN A 345 -10.31 27.70 -12.19
CA GLN A 345 -11.03 26.85 -11.25
C GLN A 345 -10.34 26.86 -9.88
N THR A 346 -11.13 26.61 -8.84
CA THR A 346 -10.61 26.30 -7.50
C THR A 346 -11.02 24.92 -7.05
N ALA A 347 -10.11 24.25 -6.34
CA ALA A 347 -10.35 23.02 -5.61
C ALA A 347 -9.96 23.25 -4.14
N THR A 348 -10.42 22.38 -3.24
CA THR A 348 -10.09 22.45 -1.81
C THR A 348 -9.53 21.12 -1.36
N GLN A 349 -8.42 21.15 -0.63
CA GLN A 349 -7.78 19.98 0.01
C GLN A 349 -8.82 19.08 0.70
N GLY A 350 -8.68 17.76 0.50
CA GLY A 350 -9.57 16.75 1.07
C GLY A 350 -11.01 16.74 0.54
N SER A 351 -11.39 17.69 -0.32
CA SER A 351 -12.74 17.82 -0.87
C SER A 351 -12.82 17.32 -2.31
N ALA A 352 -13.92 16.67 -2.68
CA ALA A 352 -14.12 16.16 -4.03
C ALA A 352 -14.27 17.32 -5.04
N PHE A 353 -13.30 17.45 -5.93
CA PHE A 353 -13.31 18.36 -7.07
C PHE A 353 -14.00 17.69 -8.27
N THR A 354 -14.84 18.45 -8.96
CA THR A 354 -15.42 18.06 -10.25
C THR A 354 -15.58 19.29 -11.13
N TYR A 355 -15.07 19.23 -12.35
CA TYR A 355 -15.19 20.29 -13.35
C TYR A 355 -15.40 19.66 -14.72
N LYS A 356 -16.46 20.05 -15.41
CA LYS A 356 -16.72 19.60 -16.78
C LYS A 356 -16.40 20.73 -17.76
N VAL A 357 -15.57 20.42 -18.75
CA VAL A 357 -15.26 21.31 -19.87
C VAL A 357 -16.59 21.68 -20.56
N PRO A 358 -16.90 22.98 -20.71
CA PRO A 358 -18.12 23.43 -21.38
C PRO A 358 -18.23 22.88 -22.80
N ALA A 359 -19.43 22.44 -23.19
CA ALA A 359 -19.69 21.92 -24.54
C ALA A 359 -19.60 22.98 -25.66
N ASN A 360 -19.30 24.23 -25.30
CA ASN A 360 -19.08 25.37 -26.18
C ASN A 360 -17.64 25.94 -26.07
N THR A 361 -16.73 25.28 -25.35
CA THR A 361 -15.30 25.67 -25.32
C THR A 361 -14.70 25.53 -26.73
N PHE A 362 -14.74 24.33 -27.29
CA PHE A 362 -14.26 24.05 -28.63
C PHE A 362 -15.44 23.94 -29.59
N ALA A 363 -15.25 24.39 -30.82
CA ALA A 363 -16.22 24.23 -31.90
C ALA A 363 -15.49 23.76 -33.17
N ASP A 364 -16.01 22.68 -33.74
CA ASP A 364 -15.72 22.32 -35.12
C ASP A 364 -16.79 22.89 -36.05
N VAL A 365 -16.42 23.11 -37.30
CA VAL A 365 -17.30 23.58 -38.37
C VAL A 365 -17.70 22.42 -39.31
N ASP A 366 -16.94 21.33 -39.32
CA ASP A 366 -17.18 20.17 -40.19
C ASP A 366 -18.44 19.38 -39.85
N LEU A 367 -19.28 19.14 -40.87
CA LEU A 367 -20.60 18.55 -40.69
C LEU A 367 -20.54 17.02 -40.45
N GLY A 368 -20.27 16.65 -39.20
CA GLY A 368 -20.40 15.28 -38.71
C GLY A 368 -19.13 14.63 -38.19
N ASP A 369 -18.04 15.38 -38.04
CA ASP A 369 -16.83 14.87 -37.39
C ASP A 369 -17.00 14.76 -35.85
N SER A 370 -16.15 13.94 -35.22
CA SER A 370 -16.21 13.63 -33.80
C SER A 370 -14.95 14.09 -33.06
N MET A 371 -15.05 15.25 -32.42
CA MET A 371 -13.95 15.82 -31.62
C MET A 371 -13.58 14.93 -30.41
N ALA A 372 -12.31 14.60 -30.28
CA ALA A 372 -11.75 13.92 -29.12
C ALA A 372 -11.07 14.92 -28.16
N LEU A 373 -11.42 14.88 -26.87
CA LEU A 373 -10.77 15.72 -25.85
C LEU A 373 -9.64 14.96 -25.14
N THR A 374 -8.54 15.67 -24.88
CA THR A 374 -7.43 15.22 -24.05
C THR A 374 -7.02 16.33 -23.08
N ALA A 375 -6.35 15.98 -21.97
CA ALA A 375 -5.91 16.94 -20.97
C ALA A 375 -4.50 16.62 -20.45
N SER A 376 -3.74 17.67 -20.16
CA SER A 376 -2.36 17.63 -19.69
C SER A 376 -2.04 18.88 -18.86
N LEU A 377 -0.85 18.98 -18.28
CA LEU A 377 -0.33 20.27 -17.80
C LEU A 377 0.22 21.08 -18.99
N GLU A 378 0.18 22.41 -18.90
CA GLU A 378 0.64 23.32 -19.97
C GLU A 378 2.05 23.01 -20.47
N ASN A 379 2.94 22.58 -19.56
CA ASN A 379 4.32 22.20 -19.85
C ASN A 379 4.48 20.84 -20.57
N GLY A 380 3.38 20.17 -20.92
CA GLY A 380 3.35 18.87 -21.59
C GLY A 380 3.50 17.65 -20.67
N GLN A 381 3.54 17.83 -19.34
CA GLN A 381 3.50 16.71 -18.39
C GLN A 381 2.08 16.15 -18.24
N ALA A 382 1.99 14.90 -17.78
CA ALA A 382 0.71 14.30 -17.39
C ALA A 382 0.08 15.05 -16.20
N LEU A 383 -1.24 14.96 -16.07
CA LEU A 383 -1.96 15.49 -14.91
C LEU A 383 -1.47 14.79 -13.61
N PRO A 384 -1.48 15.47 -12.46
CA PRO A 384 -1.20 14.85 -11.17
C PRO A 384 -2.18 13.70 -10.86
N ASN A 385 -1.73 12.68 -10.14
CA ASN A 385 -2.49 11.44 -9.88
C ASN A 385 -3.89 11.65 -9.25
N TRP A 386 -4.12 12.77 -8.56
CA TRP A 386 -5.42 13.09 -7.97
C TRP A 386 -6.45 13.62 -8.98
N LEU A 387 -6.00 14.16 -10.12
CA LEU A 387 -6.80 14.90 -11.09
C LEU A 387 -7.03 14.05 -12.35
N ASN A 388 -8.04 13.19 -12.30
CA ASN A 388 -8.43 12.34 -13.42
C ASN A 388 -9.27 13.13 -14.45
N PHE A 389 -8.99 12.95 -15.74
CA PHE A 389 -9.80 13.49 -16.84
C PHE A 389 -10.47 12.37 -17.65
N ASP A 390 -11.80 12.32 -17.62
CA ASP A 390 -12.58 11.44 -18.47
C ASP A 390 -12.84 12.09 -19.84
N ALA A 391 -12.06 11.66 -20.83
CA ALA A 391 -12.16 12.10 -22.23
C ALA A 391 -13.53 11.81 -22.87
N ALA A 392 -14.28 10.80 -22.41
CA ALA A 392 -15.58 10.45 -22.98
C ALA A 392 -16.72 11.35 -22.48
N THR A 393 -16.56 12.01 -21.32
CA THR A 393 -17.54 12.96 -20.78
C THR A 393 -17.05 14.40 -20.72
N GLY A 394 -15.75 14.65 -20.95
CA GLY A 394 -15.10 15.97 -20.80
C GLY A 394 -14.95 16.41 -19.34
N THR A 395 -14.84 15.46 -18.41
CA THR A 395 -14.96 15.74 -16.96
C THR A 395 -13.65 15.50 -16.21
N PHE A 396 -13.10 16.56 -15.63
CA PHE A 396 -12.11 16.48 -14.56
C PHE A 396 -12.79 16.09 -13.24
N SER A 397 -12.19 15.14 -12.53
CA SER A 397 -12.68 14.63 -11.25
C SER A 397 -11.50 14.23 -10.36
N GLY A 398 -11.59 14.48 -9.05
CA GLY A 398 -10.49 14.22 -8.14
C GLY A 398 -10.75 14.61 -6.70
N THR A 399 -9.76 14.36 -5.83
CA THR A 399 -9.70 14.88 -4.46
C THR A 399 -8.23 15.21 -4.16
N PRO A 400 -7.82 16.49 -4.13
CA PRO A 400 -6.43 16.86 -3.87
C PRO A 400 -6.04 16.56 -2.42
N ALA A 401 -4.84 16.03 -2.21
CA ALA A 401 -4.19 15.92 -0.91
C ALA A 401 -3.39 17.20 -0.61
N ASN A 402 -2.79 17.31 0.58
CA ASN A 402 -2.07 18.53 0.93
C ASN A 402 -0.80 18.77 0.08
N GLY A 403 -0.17 17.70 -0.40
CA GLY A 403 0.94 17.79 -1.37
C GLY A 403 0.55 18.36 -2.75
N ASP A 404 -0.75 18.56 -3.00
CA ASP A 404 -1.30 19.13 -4.23
C ASP A 404 -1.71 20.61 -4.08
N VAL A 405 -1.56 21.20 -2.88
CA VAL A 405 -1.87 22.61 -2.62
C VAL A 405 -0.94 23.55 -3.41
N GLY A 406 -1.53 24.54 -4.07
CA GLY A 406 -0.85 25.43 -5.02
C GLY A 406 -1.66 25.65 -6.29
N SER A 407 -0.99 26.02 -7.39
CA SER A 407 -1.64 26.31 -8.67
C SER A 407 -1.07 25.43 -9.79
N LEU A 408 -1.95 24.78 -10.53
CA LEU A 408 -1.67 24.03 -11.76
C LEU A 408 -2.11 24.86 -12.97
N SER A 409 -1.34 24.85 -14.05
CA SER A 409 -1.81 25.32 -15.37
C SER A 409 -2.24 24.09 -16.18
N VAL A 410 -3.56 23.93 -16.36
CA VAL A 410 -4.17 22.75 -16.97
C VAL A 410 -4.52 23.07 -18.42
N LYS A 411 -4.01 22.26 -19.35
CA LYS A 411 -4.22 22.38 -20.78
C LYS A 411 -5.22 21.35 -21.26
N VAL A 412 -6.34 21.78 -21.83
CA VAL A 412 -7.29 20.92 -22.56
C VAL A 412 -6.98 21.05 -24.05
N THR A 413 -6.96 19.92 -24.77
CA THR A 413 -6.70 19.87 -26.21
C THR A 413 -7.79 19.06 -26.89
N ALA A 414 -8.53 19.70 -27.80
CA ALA A 414 -9.48 19.05 -28.70
C ALA A 414 -8.78 18.69 -30.01
N THR A 415 -9.02 17.49 -30.51
CA THR A 415 -8.50 16.98 -31.78
C THR A 415 -9.66 16.49 -32.63
N ASP A 416 -9.64 16.77 -33.93
CA ASP A 416 -10.61 16.28 -34.91
C ASP A 416 -10.38 14.79 -35.28
N GLY A 417 -11.14 14.28 -36.23
CA GLY A 417 -10.99 12.94 -36.81
C GLY A 417 -9.80 12.79 -37.76
N SER A 418 -9.14 13.89 -38.17
CA SER A 418 -7.95 13.87 -39.04
C SER A 418 -6.62 13.88 -38.28
N GLY A 419 -6.62 14.34 -37.02
CA GLY A 419 -5.46 14.55 -36.16
C GLY A 419 -5.02 16.01 -36.00
N VAL A 420 -5.78 17.00 -36.49
CA VAL A 420 -5.52 18.44 -36.24
C VAL A 420 -6.15 18.85 -34.91
N SER A 421 -5.47 19.72 -34.15
CA SER A 421 -5.86 20.03 -32.76
C SER A 421 -5.73 21.50 -32.38
N VAL A 422 -6.62 21.92 -31.48
CA VAL A 422 -6.62 23.22 -30.81
C VAL A 422 -6.67 23.01 -29.30
N SER A 423 -6.25 23.99 -28.52
CA SER A 423 -6.16 23.87 -27.07
C SER A 423 -6.36 25.18 -26.34
N ASP A 424 -6.90 25.12 -25.13
CA ASP A 424 -6.91 26.23 -24.17
C ASP A 424 -6.25 25.83 -22.84
N THR A 425 -6.03 26.81 -21.97
CA THR A 425 -5.37 26.65 -20.67
C THR A 425 -6.07 27.42 -19.58
N PHE A 426 -6.41 26.76 -18.47
CA PHE A 426 -6.95 27.41 -17.27
C PHE A 426 -6.08 27.14 -16.02
N GLY A 427 -6.05 28.11 -15.11
CA GLY A 427 -5.46 27.95 -13.80
C GLY A 427 -6.39 27.15 -12.88
N LEU A 428 -5.88 26.08 -12.28
CA LEU A 428 -6.54 25.33 -11.22
C LEU A 428 -5.79 25.55 -9.91
N THR A 429 -6.37 26.31 -8.98
CA THR A 429 -5.77 26.58 -7.67
C THR A 429 -6.41 25.70 -6.59
N VAL A 430 -5.59 24.85 -5.98
CA VAL A 430 -5.96 24.04 -4.82
C VAL A 430 -5.72 24.88 -3.56
N SER A 431 -6.80 25.23 -2.85
CA SER A 431 -6.73 25.94 -1.57
C SER A 431 -6.51 24.98 -0.40
N ASN A 432 -5.58 25.34 0.48
CA ASN A 432 -5.32 24.65 1.74
C ASN A 432 -6.55 24.65 2.66
N VAL A 433 -6.72 23.60 3.45
CA VAL A 433 -7.59 23.54 4.63
C VAL A 433 -6.67 23.38 5.82
N ASN A 434 -6.81 24.24 6.84
CA ASN A 434 -5.87 24.26 7.96
C ASN A 434 -5.91 22.93 8.74
N ASP A 435 -4.89 22.10 8.58
CA ASP A 435 -4.67 20.89 9.37
C ASP A 435 -3.88 21.25 10.63
N ALA A 436 -4.19 20.64 11.77
CA ALA A 436 -3.47 20.95 13.00
C ALA A 436 -2.04 20.34 12.98
N PRO A 437 -1.04 20.96 13.66
CA PRO A 437 0.27 20.38 13.83
C PRO A 437 0.19 18.99 14.46
N VAL A 438 1.18 18.14 14.17
CA VAL A 438 1.31 16.78 14.72
C VAL A 438 2.65 16.60 15.41
N VAL A 439 2.66 15.80 16.48
CA VAL A 439 3.91 15.32 17.08
C VAL A 439 4.53 14.31 16.11
N ALA A 440 5.64 14.69 15.48
CA ALA A 440 6.37 13.85 14.53
C ALA A 440 7.46 13.02 15.23
N HIS A 441 8.01 13.55 16.32
CA HIS A 441 8.86 12.83 17.25
C HIS A 441 8.48 13.22 18.68
N HIS A 442 8.39 12.24 19.57
CA HIS A 442 8.16 12.49 21.00
C HIS A 442 9.47 12.92 21.68
N GLU A 443 9.36 13.91 22.55
CA GLU A 443 10.46 14.42 23.37
C GLU A 443 10.87 13.39 24.43
N ALA A 444 12.18 13.19 24.59
CA ALA A 444 12.71 12.28 25.61
C ALA A 444 12.77 12.96 26.98
N ASP A 445 12.57 12.19 28.06
CA ASP A 445 12.77 12.66 29.43
C ASP A 445 14.17 13.26 29.63
N GLN A 446 14.22 14.47 30.15
CA GLN A 446 15.43 15.25 30.37
C GLN A 446 15.90 15.17 31.82
N MET A 447 17.21 15.27 32.01
CA MET A 447 17.82 15.41 33.34
C MET A 447 18.37 16.83 33.53
N ALA A 448 17.86 17.52 34.55
CA ALA A 448 18.47 18.70 35.13
C ALA A 448 19.26 18.30 36.38
N LYS A 449 20.15 19.19 36.86
CA LYS A 449 20.98 18.94 38.05
C LYS A 449 20.98 20.18 38.94
N GLN A 450 20.70 20.02 40.23
CA GLN A 450 20.74 21.08 41.25
C GLN A 450 22.02 21.92 41.14
N GLY A 451 21.86 23.24 41.23
CA GLY A 451 22.94 24.24 41.13
C GLY A 451 23.61 24.35 39.76
N SER A 452 23.21 23.56 38.76
CA SER A 452 23.81 23.53 37.42
C SER A 452 22.88 24.18 36.39
N LEU A 453 23.44 24.90 35.41
CA LEU A 453 22.63 25.44 34.31
C LEU A 453 22.10 24.30 33.43
N PHE A 454 20.79 24.11 33.44
CA PHE A 454 20.04 23.29 32.51
C PHE A 454 19.71 24.11 31.25
N THR A 455 19.93 23.50 30.08
CA THR A 455 19.49 24.03 28.78
C THR A 455 19.01 22.86 27.92
N TYR A 456 17.79 22.95 27.40
CA TYR A 456 17.24 21.97 26.47
C TYR A 456 16.49 22.69 25.36
N GLN A 457 16.90 22.48 24.11
CA GLN A 457 16.18 23.01 22.95
C GLN A 457 15.34 21.88 22.36
N VAL A 458 14.02 22.12 22.29
CA VAL A 458 13.07 21.26 21.56
C VAL A 458 13.55 21.13 20.13
N PRO A 459 13.84 19.91 19.62
CA PRO A 459 14.30 19.69 18.26
C PRO A 459 13.38 20.36 17.21
N PRO A 460 13.93 21.00 16.16
CA PRO A 460 13.13 21.66 15.12
C PRO A 460 12.17 20.72 14.33
N ASN A 461 12.30 19.42 14.52
CA ASN A 461 11.47 18.37 13.91
C ASN A 461 10.46 17.71 14.88
N THR A 462 10.44 18.05 16.18
CA THR A 462 9.48 17.47 17.16
C THR A 462 8.03 17.64 16.70
N PHE A 463 7.69 18.84 16.23
CA PHE A 463 6.38 19.16 15.67
C PHE A 463 6.48 19.32 14.16
N ALA A 464 5.86 18.41 13.42
CA ALA A 464 5.55 18.63 12.03
C ALA A 464 4.21 19.34 11.90
N ASP A 465 4.07 20.10 10.84
CA ASP A 465 2.79 20.53 10.30
C ASP A 465 2.89 20.28 8.81
N ILE A 466 1.79 19.83 8.22
CA ILE A 466 1.73 19.48 6.82
C ILE A 466 1.48 20.73 5.95
N ASP A 467 0.94 21.80 6.54
CA ASP A 467 0.49 22.99 5.83
C ASP A 467 1.63 23.84 5.27
N LEU A 468 1.52 24.14 3.96
CA LEU A 468 2.64 24.63 3.17
C LEU A 468 2.85 26.13 3.34
N GLY A 469 3.60 26.49 4.38
CA GLY A 469 4.07 27.86 4.63
C GLY A 469 3.54 28.51 5.90
N ASP A 470 2.84 27.75 6.76
CA ASP A 470 2.33 28.31 8.02
C ASP A 470 3.43 28.51 9.09
N SER A 471 3.22 29.51 9.94
CA SER A 471 4.15 29.94 10.98
C SER A 471 3.76 29.37 12.35
N ARG A 472 4.41 28.26 12.72
CA ARG A 472 4.24 27.63 14.04
C ARG A 472 4.81 28.50 15.16
N THR A 473 4.10 28.55 16.28
CA THR A 473 4.60 29.10 17.54
C THR A 473 4.62 28.00 18.61
N LEU A 474 5.60 28.06 19.52
CA LEU A 474 5.69 27.12 20.65
C LEU A 474 5.28 27.81 21.96
N SER A 475 4.70 27.04 22.87
CA SER A 475 4.45 27.43 24.26
C SER A 475 4.71 26.25 25.19
N ALA A 476 4.91 26.49 26.48
CA ALA A 476 5.18 25.43 27.44
C ALA A 476 4.52 25.70 28.80
N THR A 477 3.93 24.64 29.37
CA THR A 477 3.32 24.59 30.70
C THR A 477 3.82 23.35 31.44
N LEU A 478 3.43 23.19 32.70
CA LEU A 478 3.44 21.89 33.35
C LEU A 478 2.34 20.99 32.74
N GLY A 479 2.49 19.66 32.90
CA GLY A 479 1.58 18.65 32.38
C GLY A 479 0.17 18.62 32.99
N ASN A 480 -0.09 19.47 33.99
CA ASN A 480 -1.42 19.75 34.53
C ASN A 480 -2.03 21.09 34.04
N GLY A 481 -1.30 21.84 33.20
CA GLY A 481 -1.68 23.16 32.70
C GLY A 481 -1.18 24.36 33.53
N ASP A 482 -0.49 24.15 34.66
CA ASP A 482 0.07 25.24 35.45
C ASP A 482 1.30 25.88 34.76
N ALA A 483 1.64 27.11 35.16
CA ALA A 483 2.83 27.80 34.68
C ALA A 483 4.12 27.07 35.12
N LEU A 484 5.19 27.18 34.31
CA LEU A 484 6.50 26.64 34.64
C LEU A 484 7.04 27.25 35.96
N PRO A 485 7.79 26.48 36.77
CA PRO A 485 8.40 26.98 38.00
C PRO A 485 9.43 28.06 37.68
N SER A 486 9.63 29.01 38.61
CA SER A 486 10.42 30.23 38.36
C SER A 486 11.90 30.03 38.04
N TRP A 487 12.44 28.82 38.19
CA TRP A 487 13.80 28.49 37.76
C TRP A 487 13.89 28.12 36.27
N LEU A 488 12.79 27.70 35.63
CA LEU A 488 12.75 27.11 34.30
C LEU A 488 12.01 28.03 33.30
N ASN A 489 12.78 28.82 32.54
CA ASN A 489 12.27 29.68 31.47
C ASN A 489 12.15 28.92 30.15
N PHE A 490 11.14 29.23 29.34
CA PHE A 490 10.99 28.72 27.97
C PHE A 490 10.99 29.88 26.95
N ASP A 491 11.92 29.84 25.99
CA ASP A 491 12.05 30.82 24.91
C ASP A 491 11.34 30.32 23.63
N ALA A 492 10.07 30.72 23.49
CA ALA A 492 9.18 30.28 22.40
C ALA A 492 9.74 30.40 20.97
N PRO A 493 10.47 31.47 20.57
CA PRO A 493 11.01 31.59 19.21
C PRO A 493 12.16 30.63 18.88
N THR A 494 12.83 30.06 19.89
CA THR A 494 13.91 29.07 19.69
C THR A 494 13.54 27.67 20.14
N GLY A 495 12.45 27.51 20.91
CA GLY A 495 12.10 26.24 21.57
C GLY A 495 12.99 25.91 22.77
N THR A 496 13.70 26.89 23.35
CA THR A 496 14.74 26.63 24.35
C THR A 496 14.22 26.77 25.78
N PHE A 497 14.16 25.65 26.51
CA PHE A 497 14.14 25.64 27.97
C PHE A 497 15.52 26.00 28.53
N SER A 498 15.57 26.88 29.53
CA SER A 498 16.80 27.28 30.21
C SER A 498 16.54 27.63 31.67
N GLY A 499 17.45 27.23 32.57
CA GLY A 499 17.24 27.43 34.00
C GLY A 499 18.33 26.86 34.90
N THR A 500 18.33 27.24 36.18
CA THR A 500 19.21 26.64 37.20
C THR A 500 18.36 26.23 38.40
N PRO A 501 18.04 24.94 38.59
CA PRO A 501 17.21 24.50 39.71
C PRO A 501 17.98 24.58 41.03
N ALA A 502 17.27 24.99 42.09
CA ALA A 502 17.74 24.94 43.46
C ALA A 502 17.36 23.60 44.12
N ASN A 503 17.82 23.36 45.35
CA ASN A 503 17.48 22.14 46.09
C ASN A 503 15.96 21.98 46.34
N GLY A 504 15.21 23.09 46.43
CA GLY A 504 13.75 23.06 46.54
C GLY A 504 13.01 22.61 45.26
N ASP A 505 13.74 22.48 44.14
CA ASP A 505 13.20 22.06 42.84
C ASP A 505 13.53 20.59 42.51
N VAL A 506 14.24 19.88 43.40
CA VAL A 506 14.62 18.47 43.24
C VAL A 506 13.39 17.57 43.18
N GLY A 507 13.32 16.72 42.16
CA GLY A 507 12.16 15.88 41.89
C GLY A 507 11.85 15.73 40.40
N TYR A 508 10.58 15.52 40.06
CA TYR A 508 10.11 15.31 38.69
C TYR A 508 9.08 16.37 38.31
N LEU A 509 9.34 17.10 37.23
CA LEU A 509 8.37 17.96 36.57
C LEU A 509 7.84 17.23 35.32
N SER A 510 6.51 17.17 35.15
CA SER A 510 5.93 16.87 33.84
C SER A 510 5.83 18.17 33.07
N ILE A 511 6.48 18.28 31.91
CA ILE A 511 6.46 19.45 31.03
C ILE A 511 5.60 19.12 29.81
N ASN A 512 4.70 20.03 29.45
CA ASN A 512 3.87 19.93 28.26
C ASN A 512 4.22 21.09 27.32
N VAL A 513 4.90 20.78 26.21
CA VAL A 513 5.21 21.74 25.15
C VAL A 513 4.14 21.65 24.07
N THR A 514 3.61 22.79 23.66
CA THR A 514 2.48 22.90 22.72
C THR A 514 2.89 23.71 21.51
N ALA A 515 2.82 23.10 20.33
CA ALA A 515 2.88 23.81 19.06
C ALA A 515 1.49 24.30 18.66
N ILE A 516 1.44 25.53 18.18
CA ILE A 516 0.22 26.22 17.72
C ILE A 516 0.50 26.75 16.32
N ASP A 517 -0.40 26.47 15.37
CA ASP A 517 -0.34 26.98 13.99
C ASP A 517 -0.79 28.45 13.89
N GLY A 518 -0.84 28.98 12.66
CA GLY A 518 -1.23 30.36 12.37
C GLY A 518 -2.74 30.62 12.47
N ALA A 519 -3.59 29.59 12.44
CA ALA A 519 -5.04 29.71 12.66
C ALA A 519 -5.46 29.49 14.14
N GLY A 520 -4.58 28.93 14.96
CA GLY A 520 -4.79 28.63 16.37
C GLY A 520 -5.17 27.17 16.67
N ALA A 521 -5.08 26.22 15.73
CA ALA A 521 -5.12 24.80 16.10
C ALA A 521 -3.75 24.38 16.67
N SER A 522 -3.73 23.32 17.47
CA SER A 522 -2.57 23.01 18.30
C SER A 522 -2.50 21.55 18.71
N VAL A 523 -1.27 21.12 19.00
CA VAL A 523 -0.95 19.82 19.57
C VAL A 523 0.10 20.00 20.66
N SER A 524 0.04 19.17 21.69
CA SER A 524 1.07 19.13 22.73
C SER A 524 1.79 17.80 22.73
N ASP A 525 3.06 17.83 23.12
CA ASP A 525 3.82 16.68 23.56
C ASP A 525 4.28 16.84 25.01
N THR A 526 4.44 15.73 25.73
CA THR A 526 4.72 15.72 27.18
C THR A 526 5.97 14.91 27.50
N PHE A 527 6.94 15.54 28.15
CA PHE A 527 8.18 14.91 28.62
C PHE A 527 8.47 15.24 30.09
N GLY A 528 9.19 14.37 30.77
CA GLY A 528 9.69 14.61 32.12
C GLY A 528 10.94 15.48 32.14
N VAL A 529 11.04 16.38 33.12
CA VAL A 529 12.32 16.95 33.57
C VAL A 529 12.58 16.46 34.98
N THR A 530 13.52 15.53 35.13
CA THR A 530 13.98 15.07 36.44
C THR A 530 15.13 15.97 36.91
N VAL A 531 14.91 16.71 37.99
CA VAL A 531 15.96 17.48 38.68
C VAL A 531 16.66 16.53 39.64
N ALA A 532 17.87 16.09 39.26
CA ALA A 532 18.71 15.26 40.10
C ALA A 532 19.33 16.08 41.25
N ASN A 533 19.22 15.54 42.47
CA ASN A 533 19.87 16.07 43.67
C ASN A 533 21.40 16.11 43.49
N VAL A 534 22.06 17.07 44.13
CA VAL A 534 23.52 17.12 44.24
C VAL A 534 23.85 17.11 45.71
N ASN A 535 24.56 16.08 46.16
CA ASN A 535 24.86 15.86 47.57
C ASN A 535 25.59 17.08 48.18
N ASP A 536 24.87 17.87 48.97
CA ASP A 536 25.36 19.06 49.68
C ASP A 536 25.69 18.66 51.12
N ALA A 537 26.96 18.77 51.52
CA ALA A 537 27.43 18.17 52.78
C ALA A 537 26.65 18.66 54.03
N PRO A 538 26.37 17.77 55.02
CA PRO A 538 25.64 18.14 56.23
C PRO A 538 26.32 19.26 57.01
N VAL A 539 25.54 19.99 57.79
CA VAL A 539 25.97 21.16 58.58
C VAL A 539 25.71 20.98 60.06
N VAL A 540 26.57 21.57 60.91
CA VAL A 540 26.27 21.72 62.34
C VAL A 540 25.16 22.76 62.48
N ALA A 541 23.97 22.31 62.88
CA ALA A 541 22.81 23.17 63.10
C ALA A 541 22.74 23.66 64.56
N HIS A 542 23.22 22.84 65.50
CA HIS A 542 23.36 23.18 66.91
C HIS A 542 24.68 22.60 67.43
N HIS A 543 25.42 23.36 68.23
CA HIS A 543 26.64 22.89 68.87
C HIS A 543 26.34 22.21 70.21
N GLU A 544 27.06 21.13 70.50
CA GLU A 544 26.94 20.34 71.72
C GLU A 544 27.58 21.07 72.92
N ALA A 545 27.05 20.79 74.12
CA ALA A 545 27.56 21.37 75.37
C ALA A 545 28.49 20.41 76.12
N ASP A 546 29.47 20.95 76.83
CA ASP A 546 30.36 20.17 77.71
C ASP A 546 29.58 19.33 78.73
N GLN A 547 29.92 18.05 78.82
CA GLN A 547 29.32 17.07 79.72
C GLN A 547 30.22 16.75 80.91
N THR A 548 29.64 16.23 82.00
CA THR A 548 30.42 15.70 83.14
C THR A 548 30.04 14.27 83.48
N ALA A 549 31.06 13.42 83.63
CA ALA A 549 30.96 12.07 84.17
C ALA A 549 31.56 12.02 85.59
N THR A 550 31.40 10.89 86.27
CA THR A 550 31.95 10.64 87.61
C THR A 550 32.62 9.28 87.61
N GLN A 551 33.83 9.18 88.18
CA GLN A 551 34.56 7.93 88.41
C GLN A 551 33.65 6.85 89.03
N GLY A 552 33.66 5.65 88.44
CA GLY A 552 32.83 4.52 88.86
C GLY A 552 31.31 4.64 88.57
N GLY A 553 30.84 5.80 88.12
CA GLY A 553 29.43 6.03 87.76
C GLY A 553 29.15 5.79 86.27
N PHE A 554 28.02 5.17 85.94
CA PHE A 554 27.62 4.99 84.54
C PHE A 554 27.24 6.34 83.90
N PHE A 555 28.03 6.75 82.92
CA PHE A 555 27.80 7.89 82.05
C PHE A 555 26.99 7.46 80.82
N SER A 556 26.01 8.29 80.42
CA SER A 556 25.25 8.12 79.19
C SER A 556 24.83 9.49 78.67
N TYR A 557 25.16 9.78 77.42
CA TYR A 557 24.80 11.01 76.71
C TYR A 557 24.36 10.67 75.29
N GLN A 558 23.20 11.19 74.87
CA GLN A 558 22.72 11.04 73.51
C GLN A 558 22.84 12.39 72.79
N VAL A 559 23.59 12.40 71.68
CA VAL A 559 23.68 13.53 70.76
C VAL A 559 22.27 13.81 70.21
N PRO A 560 21.72 15.03 70.36
CA PRO A 560 20.40 15.37 69.84
C PRO A 560 20.26 15.14 68.33
N ALA A 561 19.07 14.70 67.90
CA ALA A 561 18.78 14.48 66.48
C ALA A 561 18.80 15.76 65.62
N ASN A 562 18.87 16.94 66.25
CA ASN A 562 18.95 18.25 65.60
C ASN A 562 20.36 18.89 65.63
N THR A 563 21.38 18.22 66.18
CA THR A 563 22.78 18.70 66.19
C THR A 563 23.30 18.90 64.77
N PHE A 564 23.02 17.93 63.89
CA PHE A 564 23.39 17.97 62.48
C PHE A 564 22.14 18.08 61.59
N ALA A 565 22.10 19.10 60.76
CA ALA A 565 21.12 19.22 59.68
C ALA A 565 21.78 18.88 58.34
N ASP A 566 20.95 18.55 57.37
CA ASP A 566 21.32 18.34 55.98
C ASP A 566 20.15 18.85 55.14
N VAL A 567 20.46 19.38 53.98
CA VAL A 567 19.48 20.00 53.08
C VAL A 567 18.91 18.97 52.10
N ASP A 568 19.60 17.85 51.88
CA ASP A 568 19.23 16.86 50.87
C ASP A 568 18.00 16.05 51.26
N ILE A 569 17.02 16.00 50.35
CA ILE A 569 15.73 15.36 50.60
C ILE A 569 15.84 13.86 50.41
N GLY A 570 15.88 13.14 51.52
CA GLY A 570 15.89 11.68 51.57
C GLY A 570 17.22 11.04 51.94
N ASP A 571 18.27 11.82 52.17
CA ASP A 571 19.59 11.28 52.55
C ASP A 571 19.60 10.67 53.96
N SER A 572 20.37 9.59 54.13
CA SER A 572 20.51 8.82 55.37
C SER A 572 21.83 9.12 56.07
N ARG A 573 21.83 10.07 57.00
CA ARG A 573 23.00 10.44 57.81
C ARG A 573 23.44 9.31 58.75
N THR A 574 24.73 9.02 58.75
CA THR A 574 25.40 8.16 59.74
C THR A 574 26.20 9.01 60.72
N LEU A 575 26.28 8.57 61.98
CA LEU A 575 27.08 9.23 63.02
C LEU A 575 28.31 8.38 63.39
N SER A 576 29.41 9.03 63.73
CA SER A 576 30.60 8.43 64.33
C SER A 576 31.19 9.35 65.41
N ALA A 577 32.02 8.82 66.30
CA ALA A 577 32.66 9.61 67.35
C ALA A 577 34.12 9.18 67.56
N THR A 578 35.01 10.17 67.71
CA THR A 578 36.43 10.00 68.02
C THR A 578 36.84 11.01 69.11
N LEU A 579 38.07 10.93 69.59
CA LEU A 579 38.69 12.09 70.24
C LEU A 579 38.96 13.20 69.20
N ALA A 580 39.03 14.46 69.62
CA ALA A 580 39.20 15.61 68.73
C ALA A 580 40.50 15.56 67.90
N ASN A 581 41.55 14.91 68.43
CA ASN A 581 42.80 14.64 67.72
C ASN A 581 42.73 13.49 66.69
N GLY A 582 41.55 12.87 66.50
CA GLY A 582 41.33 11.75 65.59
C GLY A 582 41.66 10.37 66.16
N ALA A 583 42.12 10.27 67.41
CA ALA A 583 42.31 8.98 68.07
C ALA A 583 40.96 8.32 68.43
N ALA A 584 40.95 6.99 68.56
CA ALA A 584 39.78 6.26 69.04
C ALA A 584 39.37 6.70 70.45
N LEU A 585 38.09 6.53 70.78
CA LEU A 585 37.59 6.74 72.15
C LEU A 585 38.28 5.79 73.13
N PRO A 586 38.53 6.20 74.39
CA PRO A 586 39.09 5.32 75.40
C PRO A 586 38.13 4.17 75.71
N SER A 587 38.66 3.01 76.13
CA SER A 587 37.93 1.74 76.24
C SER A 587 36.74 1.75 77.21
N TRP A 588 36.60 2.76 78.07
CA TRP A 588 35.43 2.92 78.92
C TRP A 588 34.24 3.58 78.22
N LEU A 589 34.45 4.32 77.12
CA LEU A 589 33.47 5.19 76.47
C LEU A 589 33.11 4.68 75.07
N ASN A 590 32.01 3.94 74.97
CA ASN A 590 31.48 3.39 73.73
C ASN A 590 30.53 4.37 73.03
N PHE A 591 30.49 4.36 71.70
CA PHE A 591 29.52 5.11 70.89
C PHE A 591 28.63 4.17 70.07
N ASN A 592 27.30 4.34 70.18
CA ASN A 592 26.33 3.66 69.32
C ASN A 592 25.93 4.57 68.15
N PRO A 593 26.36 4.28 66.90
CA PRO A 593 26.08 5.13 65.75
C PRO A 593 24.60 5.13 65.35
N ALA A 594 23.84 4.08 65.67
CA ALA A 594 22.42 3.96 65.32
C ALA A 594 21.50 4.77 66.27
N THR A 595 22.00 5.21 67.42
CA THR A 595 21.23 6.01 68.39
C THR A 595 21.90 7.34 68.74
N GLY A 596 23.12 7.60 68.27
CA GLY A 596 23.91 8.79 68.65
C GLY A 596 24.36 8.79 70.11
N THR A 597 24.47 7.62 70.76
CA THR A 597 24.65 7.52 72.22
C THR A 597 26.09 7.20 72.60
N LEU A 598 26.74 8.12 73.31
CA LEU A 598 27.94 7.85 74.11
C LEU A 598 27.53 7.22 75.45
N SER A 599 28.17 6.13 75.84
CA SER A 599 27.87 5.44 77.12
C SER A 599 29.09 4.71 77.66
N GLY A 600 29.21 4.62 78.99
CA GLY A 600 30.42 4.09 79.62
C GLY A 600 30.50 4.22 81.13
N THR A 601 31.54 3.66 81.74
CA THR A 601 31.84 3.85 83.17
C THR A 601 33.34 4.13 83.33
N PRO A 602 33.76 5.39 83.58
CA PRO A 602 35.17 5.74 83.69
C PRO A 602 35.79 5.20 84.98
N ALA A 603 37.04 4.75 84.90
CA ALA A 603 37.86 4.38 86.04
C ALA A 603 38.64 5.59 86.58
N ASN A 604 39.40 5.42 87.67
CA ASN A 604 40.23 6.50 88.23
C ASN A 604 41.30 6.99 87.21
N GLY A 605 41.86 6.08 86.40
CA GLY A 605 42.79 6.42 85.32
C GLY A 605 42.21 7.31 84.20
N ASP A 606 40.89 7.53 84.19
CA ASP A 606 40.17 8.36 83.22
C ASP A 606 39.80 9.74 83.77
N VAL A 607 40.15 10.06 85.03
CA VAL A 607 39.87 11.35 85.68
C VAL A 607 40.59 12.49 84.96
N GLY A 608 39.81 13.48 84.51
CA GLY A 608 40.28 14.56 83.63
C GLY A 608 39.22 14.96 82.61
N THR A 609 39.62 15.67 81.55
CA THR A 609 38.71 16.11 80.47
C THR A 609 39.13 15.50 79.13
N LEU A 610 38.24 14.69 78.56
CA LEU A 610 38.31 14.27 77.16
C LEU A 610 37.71 15.36 76.27
N SER A 611 38.22 15.50 75.05
CA SER A 611 37.58 16.31 74.00
C SER A 611 37.06 15.35 72.93
N ILE A 612 35.74 15.23 72.84
CA ILE A 612 35.03 14.30 71.97
C ILE A 612 34.61 15.04 70.71
N LYS A 613 34.92 14.48 69.55
CA LYS A 613 34.44 14.94 68.25
C LYS A 613 33.42 13.95 67.71
N VAL A 614 32.22 14.44 67.42
CA VAL A 614 31.17 13.66 66.76
C VAL A 614 31.11 14.12 65.30
N THR A 615 31.17 13.17 64.37
CA THR A 615 31.13 13.40 62.93
C THR A 615 29.84 12.81 62.37
N ALA A 616 29.05 13.63 61.67
CA ALA A 616 27.96 13.18 60.83
C ALA A 616 28.44 13.09 59.37
N THR A 617 28.05 12.02 58.70
CA THR A 617 28.38 11.74 57.29
C THR A 617 27.11 11.38 56.54
N ASP A 618 26.90 11.97 55.37
CA ASP A 618 25.78 11.68 54.45
C ASP A 618 25.97 10.35 53.69
N GLY A 619 25.02 10.03 52.81
CA GLY A 619 25.01 8.82 51.99
C GLY A 619 26.07 8.78 50.89
N ALA A 620 26.60 9.93 50.43
CA ALA A 620 27.69 9.98 49.44
C ALA A 620 29.10 10.02 50.07
N GLY A 621 29.20 10.28 51.38
CA GLY A 621 30.44 10.30 52.15
C GLY A 621 31.01 11.69 52.45
N ALA A 622 30.30 12.78 52.20
CA ALA A 622 30.70 14.09 52.74
C ALA A 622 30.26 14.21 54.21
N SER A 623 31.00 15.01 54.98
CA SER A 623 30.91 14.95 56.44
C SER A 623 31.25 16.24 57.14
N VAL A 624 30.61 16.47 58.29
CA VAL A 624 30.86 17.58 59.20
C VAL A 624 31.03 17.07 60.62
N SER A 625 31.71 17.82 61.48
CA SER A 625 31.91 17.43 62.87
C SER A 625 31.77 18.58 63.83
N ASP A 626 31.18 18.30 64.99
CA ASP A 626 31.20 19.17 66.17
C ASP A 626 32.09 18.59 67.28
N THR A 627 32.45 19.38 68.29
CA THR A 627 33.39 18.96 69.35
C THR A 627 33.07 19.58 70.70
N PHE A 628 32.94 18.73 71.73
CA PHE A 628 32.63 19.13 73.11
C PHE A 628 33.48 18.35 74.13
N GLY A 629 33.57 18.87 75.36
CA GLY A 629 34.28 18.25 76.46
C GLY A 629 33.46 17.20 77.22
N VAL A 630 34.10 16.14 77.70
CA VAL A 630 33.56 15.22 78.71
C VAL A 630 34.53 15.20 79.89
N THR A 631 34.14 15.81 81.01
CA THR A 631 34.97 15.90 82.22
C THR A 631 34.58 14.84 83.25
N VAL A 632 35.46 13.87 83.50
CA VAL A 632 35.35 12.86 84.55
C VAL A 632 35.80 13.46 85.89
N LYS A 633 34.92 13.44 86.88
CA LYS A 633 35.21 13.88 88.26
C LYS A 633 35.70 12.74 89.13
N ASN A 634 36.73 13.03 89.92
CA ASN A 634 37.30 12.12 90.91
C ASN A 634 36.30 11.79 92.03
N VAL A 635 36.40 10.59 92.60
CA VAL A 635 35.71 10.14 93.82
C VAL A 635 36.76 9.51 94.72
N ASN A 636 36.79 9.92 96.00
CA ASN A 636 37.77 9.43 96.97
C ASN A 636 37.67 7.91 97.11
N ASP A 637 38.72 7.20 96.72
CA ASP A 637 38.90 5.77 96.95
C ASP A 637 39.45 5.57 98.38
N ALA A 638 39.83 4.34 98.75
CA ALA A 638 40.48 4.06 100.02
C ALA A 638 41.94 3.64 99.79
N PRO A 639 42.88 3.99 100.69
CA PRO A 639 44.27 3.58 100.56
C PRO A 639 44.39 2.06 100.54
N VAL A 640 45.40 1.55 99.85
CA VAL A 640 45.66 0.11 99.70
C VAL A 640 47.02 -0.30 100.25
N VAL A 641 47.16 -1.58 100.61
CA VAL A 641 48.48 -2.20 100.80
C VAL A 641 49.08 -2.40 99.41
N ALA A 642 49.91 -1.47 98.98
CA ALA A 642 50.57 -1.52 97.67
C ALA A 642 51.70 -2.56 97.66
N HIS A 643 52.39 -2.73 98.79
CA HIS A 643 53.40 -3.77 98.99
C HIS A 643 53.29 -4.25 100.44
N ALA A 644 53.02 -5.54 100.66
CA ALA A 644 53.03 -6.08 102.02
C ALA A 644 54.43 -5.91 102.66
N ALA A 645 54.46 -5.51 103.92
CA ALA A 645 55.68 -5.40 104.68
C ALA A 645 56.30 -6.80 104.83
N PRO A 646 57.56 -7.01 104.42
CA PRO A 646 58.18 -8.33 104.47
C PRO A 646 58.27 -8.84 105.91
N ASP A 647 57.96 -10.12 106.10
CA ASP A 647 58.22 -10.86 107.35
C ASP A 647 59.67 -10.66 107.80
N GLN A 648 59.82 -10.39 109.09
CA GLN A 648 61.09 -10.07 109.72
C GLN A 648 61.55 -11.21 110.62
N THR A 649 62.87 -11.35 110.77
CA THR A 649 63.47 -12.27 111.73
C THR A 649 64.34 -11.52 112.72
N ALA A 650 64.21 -11.87 114.00
CA ALA A 650 65.16 -11.48 115.03
C ALA A 650 65.88 -12.73 115.55
N THR A 651 67.17 -12.63 115.84
CA THR A 651 67.88 -13.71 116.55
C THR A 651 67.62 -13.55 118.05
N GLN A 652 67.40 -14.66 118.76
CA GLN A 652 67.27 -14.63 120.20
C GLN A 652 68.50 -13.95 120.84
N ASN A 653 68.25 -13.02 121.77
CA ASN A 653 69.26 -12.22 122.48
C ASN A 653 70.03 -11.18 121.62
N ALA A 654 69.55 -10.85 120.40
CA ALA A 654 70.16 -9.84 119.52
C ALA A 654 69.29 -8.58 119.35
N LEU A 655 69.93 -7.43 119.11
CA LEU A 655 69.23 -6.16 118.82
C LEU A 655 68.51 -6.24 117.46
N PHE A 656 67.22 -5.90 117.46
CA PHE A 656 66.37 -5.84 116.27
C PHE A 656 66.01 -4.39 115.92
N THR A 657 66.10 -4.05 114.63
CA THR A 657 65.66 -2.77 114.07
C THR A 657 65.14 -2.98 112.65
N TYR A 658 63.97 -2.44 112.33
CA TYR A 658 63.35 -2.58 111.00
C TYR A 658 62.63 -1.28 110.62
N GLN A 659 62.86 -0.76 109.42
CA GLN A 659 62.11 0.38 108.90
C GLN A 659 61.15 -0.09 107.82
N LEU A 660 59.87 0.27 107.99
CA LEU A 660 58.81 -0.01 107.04
C LEU A 660 59.12 0.66 105.68
N PRO A 661 59.05 -0.06 104.55
CA PRO A 661 59.24 0.52 103.23
C PRO A 661 58.24 1.65 102.94
N ALA A 662 58.71 2.77 102.37
CA ALA A 662 57.89 3.94 102.09
C ALA A 662 56.73 3.68 101.09
N ASN A 663 56.84 2.60 100.31
CA ASN A 663 55.86 2.12 99.34
C ASN A 663 54.91 1.02 99.88
N THR A 664 54.92 0.73 101.19
CA THR A 664 54.07 -0.31 101.80
C THR A 664 52.59 -0.04 101.56
N PHE A 665 52.20 1.22 101.75
CA PHE A 665 50.85 1.71 101.46
C PHE A 665 50.93 2.74 100.34
N ALA A 666 49.92 2.76 99.47
CA ALA A 666 49.71 3.82 98.52
C ALA A 666 48.22 4.19 98.53
N ASP A 667 47.93 5.44 98.20
CA ASP A 667 46.60 5.81 97.74
C ASP A 667 46.60 5.87 96.21
N ILE A 668 45.41 5.68 95.62
CA ILE A 668 45.18 5.85 94.19
C ILE A 668 44.63 7.25 93.87
N ASP A 669 44.15 7.98 94.88
CA ASP A 669 43.78 9.39 94.76
C ASP A 669 45.01 10.30 94.54
N VAL A 670 44.99 11.06 93.43
CA VAL A 670 46.13 11.87 92.99
C VAL A 670 46.24 13.15 93.82
N GLY A 671 46.92 13.04 94.96
CA GLY A 671 47.29 14.17 95.83
C GLY A 671 47.22 13.89 97.33
N ASP A 672 46.72 12.72 97.73
CA ASP A 672 46.42 12.44 99.12
C ASP A 672 47.63 12.05 99.99
N SER A 673 47.49 12.10 101.31
CA SER A 673 48.63 12.00 102.25
C SER A 673 48.35 11.05 103.40
N LEU A 674 49.18 10.00 103.54
CA LEU A 674 48.94 8.91 104.48
C LEU A 674 49.60 9.14 105.85
N THR A 675 48.87 8.76 106.91
CA THR A 675 49.31 8.77 108.32
C THR A 675 49.39 7.35 108.88
N LEU A 676 50.45 7.03 109.66
CA LEU A 676 50.77 5.66 110.09
C LEU A 676 50.60 5.40 111.59
N SER A 677 50.27 4.15 111.94
CA SER A 677 50.23 3.63 113.33
C SER A 677 50.50 2.13 113.38
N ALA A 678 50.88 1.56 114.53
CA ALA A 678 51.15 0.11 114.67
C ALA A 678 50.65 -0.50 115.99
N THR A 679 50.22 -1.75 115.92
CA THR A 679 49.69 -2.59 117.01
C THR A 679 50.04 -4.07 116.75
N LEU A 680 49.66 -4.99 117.65
CA LEU A 680 49.58 -6.41 117.30
C LEU A 680 48.35 -6.67 116.42
N ALA A 681 48.37 -7.75 115.62
CA ALA A 681 47.22 -8.16 114.81
C ALA A 681 45.93 -8.40 115.61
N SER A 682 46.05 -8.71 116.90
CA SER A 682 44.94 -8.82 117.85
C SER A 682 44.36 -7.48 118.34
N GLY A 683 44.86 -6.34 117.85
CA GLY A 683 44.49 -4.98 118.27
C GLY A 683 45.14 -4.53 119.59
N ASN A 684 45.88 -5.41 120.27
CA ASN A 684 46.62 -5.08 121.47
C ASN A 684 47.85 -4.22 121.18
N ALA A 685 48.37 -3.54 122.21
CA ALA A 685 49.66 -2.84 122.13
C ALA A 685 50.81 -3.83 121.82
N LEU A 686 51.89 -3.31 121.24
CA LEU A 686 53.13 -4.07 121.00
C LEU A 686 53.73 -4.60 122.32
N PRO A 687 54.40 -5.77 122.31
CA PRO A 687 55.06 -6.29 123.51
C PRO A 687 56.16 -5.33 123.97
N GLY A 688 56.41 -5.26 125.28
CA GLY A 688 57.27 -4.23 125.89
C GLY A 688 58.74 -4.21 125.43
N TRP A 689 59.20 -5.19 124.66
CA TRP A 689 60.51 -5.17 124.02
C TRP A 689 60.53 -4.47 122.66
N LEU A 690 59.38 -4.23 122.01
CA LEU A 690 59.25 -3.74 120.63
C LEU A 690 58.51 -2.41 120.57
N SER A 691 59.16 -1.38 120.03
CA SER A 691 58.61 -0.03 119.84
C SER A 691 58.36 0.30 118.36
N PHE A 692 57.55 1.34 118.07
CA PHE A 692 57.29 1.84 116.72
C PHE A 692 57.26 3.38 116.68
N ASN A 693 57.83 3.98 115.64
CA ASN A 693 57.81 5.42 115.37
C ASN A 693 56.99 5.74 114.10
N ALA A 694 55.84 6.39 114.28
CA ALA A 694 54.90 6.73 113.22
C ALA A 694 55.42 7.73 112.17
N SER A 695 56.33 8.64 112.51
CA SER A 695 56.84 9.65 111.56
C SER A 695 58.01 9.14 110.69
N THR A 696 58.56 7.96 110.99
CA THR A 696 59.64 7.34 110.22
C THR A 696 59.34 5.91 109.77
N GLY A 697 58.24 5.31 110.24
CA GLY A 697 57.87 3.92 109.98
C GLY A 697 58.77 2.88 110.67
N THR A 698 59.49 3.25 111.74
CA THR A 698 60.59 2.42 112.27
C THR A 698 60.20 1.63 113.52
N PHE A 699 60.49 0.34 113.52
CA PHE A 699 60.45 -0.57 114.67
C PHE A 699 61.84 -0.81 115.28
N SER A 700 61.91 -1.03 116.59
CA SER A 700 63.16 -1.46 117.27
C SER A 700 62.90 -2.19 118.59
N GLY A 701 63.81 -3.11 118.97
CA GLY A 701 63.67 -3.95 120.17
C GLY A 701 64.76 -5.01 120.40
N THR A 702 64.59 -5.92 121.38
CA THR A 702 65.51 -7.06 121.64
C THR A 702 64.76 -8.23 122.33
N PRO A 703 64.64 -9.43 121.71
CA PRO A 703 63.88 -10.57 122.25
C PRO A 703 64.74 -11.60 123.00
N GLY A 704 64.12 -12.41 123.87
CA GLY A 704 64.75 -13.50 124.64
C GLY A 704 64.15 -14.89 124.38
N ASN A 705 64.53 -15.89 125.19
CA ASN A 705 64.17 -17.30 124.98
C ASN A 705 62.66 -17.61 125.08
N ALA A 706 61.90 -16.75 125.77
CA ALA A 706 60.44 -16.87 125.89
C ALA A 706 59.70 -16.14 124.76
N ASP A 707 60.40 -15.37 123.93
CA ASP A 707 59.90 -14.69 122.74
C ASP A 707 60.15 -15.53 121.45
N VAL A 708 60.86 -16.67 121.56
CA VAL A 708 61.10 -17.63 120.47
C VAL A 708 59.77 -18.16 119.93
N GLY A 709 59.56 -18.01 118.63
CA GLY A 709 58.24 -18.10 117.99
C GLY A 709 57.94 -16.85 117.15
N SER A 710 56.67 -16.62 116.82
CA SER A 710 56.27 -15.56 115.87
C SER A 710 55.25 -14.59 116.49
N LEU A 711 55.53 -13.30 116.33
CA LEU A 711 54.56 -12.21 116.52
C LEU A 711 53.91 -11.85 115.18
N SER A 712 52.69 -11.32 115.21
CA SER A 712 52.02 -10.73 114.04
C SER A 712 51.80 -9.24 114.30
N ILE A 713 52.52 -8.40 113.56
CA ILE A 713 52.59 -6.95 113.76
C ILE A 713 51.69 -6.26 112.72
N LYS A 714 50.68 -5.53 113.19
CA LYS A 714 49.71 -4.81 112.34
C LYS A 714 50.10 -3.34 112.22
N VAL A 715 50.39 -2.89 111.00
CA VAL A 715 50.55 -1.46 110.67
C VAL A 715 49.26 -0.97 110.02
N THR A 716 48.84 0.26 110.29
CA THR A 716 47.65 0.89 109.69
C THR A 716 48.01 2.24 109.10
N ALA A 717 47.65 2.43 107.83
CA ALA A 717 47.71 3.70 107.12
C ALA A 717 46.30 4.31 106.98
N LYS A 718 46.22 5.63 107.01
CA LYS A 718 44.97 6.40 106.92
C LYS A 718 45.16 7.67 106.11
N ASP A 719 44.22 7.93 105.20
CA ASP A 719 44.21 9.06 104.25
C ASP A 719 43.73 10.38 104.88
N GLY A 720 43.55 11.41 104.04
CA GLY A 720 42.97 12.69 104.42
C GLY A 720 41.45 12.67 104.66
N SER A 721 40.70 11.79 103.98
CA SER A 721 39.22 11.73 104.10
C SER A 721 38.75 11.05 105.39
N GLY A 722 39.49 10.04 105.86
CA GLY A 722 39.17 9.22 107.02
C GLY A 722 39.22 7.71 106.79
N ALA A 723 39.32 7.25 105.55
CA ALA A 723 39.51 5.85 105.16
C ALA A 723 40.87 5.29 105.62
N SER A 724 40.94 3.98 105.89
CA SER A 724 42.16 3.38 106.42
C SER A 724 42.31 1.92 106.05
N VAL A 725 43.54 1.53 105.76
CA VAL A 725 43.94 0.15 105.44
C VAL A 725 45.00 -0.32 106.42
N SER A 726 45.09 -1.63 106.61
CA SER A 726 46.11 -2.24 107.46
C SER A 726 46.81 -3.37 106.74
N ASP A 727 48.09 -3.50 107.04
CA ASP A 727 48.93 -4.63 106.66
C ASP A 727 49.41 -5.37 107.93
N VAL A 728 49.76 -6.65 107.80
CA VAL A 728 50.22 -7.49 108.92
C VAL A 728 51.42 -8.34 108.50
N PHE A 729 52.59 -8.06 109.10
CA PHE A 729 53.81 -8.84 108.88
C PHE A 729 54.15 -9.72 110.09
N GLY A 730 54.75 -10.88 109.85
CA GLY A 730 55.32 -11.75 110.85
C GLY A 730 56.66 -11.22 111.37
N LEU A 731 56.90 -11.33 112.67
CA LEU A 731 58.21 -11.11 113.28
C LEU A 731 58.59 -12.37 114.07
N THR A 732 59.49 -13.18 113.51
CA THR A 732 59.87 -14.50 114.05
C THR A 732 61.22 -14.48 114.74
N VAL A 733 61.28 -15.02 115.96
CA VAL A 733 62.50 -15.13 116.77
C VAL A 733 63.05 -16.56 116.67
N GLN A 734 64.30 -16.71 116.22
CA GLN A 734 64.91 -17.99 115.76
C GLN A 734 65.62 -18.84 116.85
N ASN A 735 65.84 -20.14 116.57
CA ASN A 735 66.35 -21.22 117.46
C ASN A 735 67.56 -22.02 116.87
N VAL A 736 68.02 -23.12 117.51
CA VAL A 736 69.21 -23.97 117.20
C VAL A 736 68.94 -25.50 117.47
N ASP A 737 69.78 -26.47 117.05
CA ASP A 737 69.46 -27.78 116.36
C ASP A 737 70.09 -29.13 116.92
N ASP A 738 69.51 -30.36 116.72
CA ASP A 738 69.93 -31.74 117.20
C ASP A 738 69.87 -32.99 116.20
N ALA A 739 69.10 -34.11 116.40
CA ALA A 739 69.34 -35.44 115.69
C ALA A 739 68.25 -36.62 115.61
N PRO A 740 68.35 -37.63 114.65
CA PRO A 740 67.31 -38.65 114.26
C PRO A 740 67.43 -40.16 114.64
N VAL A 741 66.36 -40.98 114.41
CA VAL A 741 66.25 -42.47 114.64
C VAL A 741 65.31 -43.29 113.67
N LEU A 742 65.33 -44.64 113.74
CA LEU A 742 64.50 -45.64 113.00
C LEU A 742 63.26 -46.15 113.78
N ALA A 743 62.19 -46.54 113.08
CA ALA A 743 60.94 -47.06 113.65
C ALA A 743 60.34 -48.37 113.09
N LYS A 744 60.33 -48.70 111.76
CA LYS A 744 59.48 -49.81 111.23
C LYS A 744 59.83 -50.36 109.80
N PRO A 745 59.73 -51.70 109.49
CA PRO A 745 60.13 -52.32 108.18
C PRO A 745 59.08 -52.49 107.03
N ILE A 746 59.51 -53.00 105.85
CA ILE A 746 58.83 -53.10 104.53
C ILE A 746 58.57 -54.59 104.05
N ALA A 747 57.87 -54.85 102.91
CA ALA A 747 57.48 -56.20 102.39
C ALA A 747 57.38 -56.36 100.82
N ASP A 748 57.33 -57.62 100.32
CA ASP A 748 57.52 -58.10 98.91
C ASP A 748 56.34 -57.96 97.90
N GLN A 749 56.60 -58.01 96.56
CA GLN A 749 55.69 -57.60 95.45
C GLN A 749 55.71 -58.45 94.13
N SER A 750 54.83 -58.17 93.14
CA SER A 750 54.77 -58.83 91.77
C SER A 750 53.98 -58.02 90.69
N GLY A 751 53.95 -58.43 89.40
CA GLY A 751 53.31 -57.67 88.27
C GLY A 751 53.35 -58.29 86.83
N THR A 752 53.19 -57.44 85.79
CA THR A 752 53.03 -57.74 84.32
C THR A 752 53.82 -56.71 83.44
N ALA A 753 54.21 -56.99 82.18
CA ALA A 753 55.25 -56.26 81.39
C ALA A 753 54.64 -55.56 80.18
N GLY A 754 55.28 -54.49 79.70
CA GLY A 754 54.53 -53.47 78.94
C GLY A 754 53.32 -52.92 79.72
N SER A 755 53.21 -53.28 81.00
CA SER A 755 52.25 -52.84 82.01
C SER A 755 53.07 -52.28 83.17
N ALA A 756 52.54 -51.29 83.86
CA ALA A 756 53.28 -50.60 84.92
C ALA A 756 53.17 -51.30 86.28
N PHE A 757 54.19 -51.13 87.10
CA PHE A 757 54.29 -51.53 88.50
C PHE A 757 54.61 -50.31 89.38
N SER A 758 54.15 -50.33 90.64
CA SER A 758 54.51 -49.36 91.67
C SER A 758 54.40 -49.89 93.11
N LEU A 759 55.14 -49.27 94.03
CA LEU A 759 55.09 -49.45 95.49
C LEU A 759 55.53 -48.14 96.17
N THR A 760 55.08 -47.82 97.39
CA THR A 760 55.60 -46.68 98.17
C THR A 760 56.01 -47.11 99.58
N VAL A 761 57.14 -46.60 100.07
CA VAL A 761 57.66 -46.81 101.44
C VAL A 761 56.74 -46.14 102.48
N PRO A 762 56.38 -46.80 103.60
CA PRO A 762 55.57 -46.20 104.66
C PRO A 762 56.22 -44.98 105.32
N ALA A 763 55.38 -44.02 105.75
CA ALA A 763 55.86 -42.80 106.41
C ALA A 763 56.29 -43.02 107.88
N ASP A 764 55.82 -44.07 108.54
CA ASP A 764 56.13 -44.38 109.95
C ASP A 764 57.41 -45.23 110.13
N THR A 765 58.32 -45.17 109.15
CA THR A 765 59.58 -45.93 109.13
C THR A 765 60.72 -45.22 109.88
N PHE A 766 60.76 -43.87 109.99
CA PHE A 766 61.87 -43.10 110.61
C PHE A 766 61.39 -41.81 111.33
N LYS A 767 62.14 -41.21 112.28
CA LYS A 767 61.72 -40.01 113.06
C LYS A 767 62.88 -39.16 113.67
N ASP A 768 62.64 -37.86 113.90
CA ASP A 768 63.52 -36.89 114.62
C ASP A 768 62.90 -36.30 115.92
N VAL A 769 63.65 -35.47 116.66
CA VAL A 769 63.26 -34.69 117.86
C VAL A 769 63.04 -33.20 117.58
N ASP A 770 63.75 -32.60 116.64
CA ASP A 770 63.62 -31.18 116.32
C ASP A 770 62.29 -30.85 115.62
N VAL A 771 61.71 -29.71 115.97
CA VAL A 771 60.33 -29.35 115.61
C VAL A 771 60.26 -28.83 114.18
N GLY A 772 60.50 -29.72 113.21
CA GLY A 772 60.36 -29.46 111.79
C GLY A 772 61.27 -30.26 110.86
N ASP A 773 62.21 -31.06 111.39
CA ASP A 773 63.23 -31.71 110.54
C ASP A 773 62.66 -32.80 109.60
N LYS A 774 63.36 -33.05 108.49
CA LYS A 774 62.87 -33.84 107.35
C LYS A 774 63.89 -34.86 106.85
N LEU A 775 63.56 -36.12 107.08
CA LEU A 775 64.38 -37.25 106.68
C LEU A 775 64.28 -37.54 105.17
N LYS A 776 65.44 -37.65 104.51
CA LYS A 776 65.66 -37.91 103.08
C LYS A 776 65.88 -39.40 102.82
N LEU A 777 65.15 -39.99 101.86
CA LEU A 777 65.26 -41.43 101.53
C LEU A 777 66.17 -41.74 100.33
N SER A 778 66.70 -42.96 100.25
CA SER A 778 67.33 -43.53 99.05
C SER A 778 67.19 -45.06 98.99
N ALA A 779 67.37 -45.68 97.81
CA ALA A 779 67.24 -47.14 97.64
C ALA A 779 68.21 -47.72 96.59
N LYS A 780 68.49 -49.02 96.69
CA LYS A 780 69.39 -49.82 95.81
C LYS A 780 69.03 -51.31 95.90
N LEU A 781 69.75 -52.22 95.25
CA LEU A 781 69.61 -53.67 95.50
C LEU A 781 70.31 -54.09 96.80
N ALA A 782 69.81 -55.15 97.44
CA ALA A 782 70.28 -55.58 98.76
C ALA A 782 71.76 -56.06 98.79
N ASN A 783 72.31 -56.44 97.64
CA ASN A 783 73.73 -56.78 97.47
C ASN A 783 74.63 -55.55 97.24
N GLY A 784 74.06 -54.35 97.10
CA GLY A 784 74.77 -53.09 96.85
C GLY A 784 74.65 -52.56 95.42
N ASP A 785 74.17 -53.37 94.47
CA ASP A 785 74.03 -52.98 93.06
C ASP A 785 72.93 -51.92 92.84
N PRO A 786 72.96 -51.14 91.74
CA PRO A 786 71.85 -50.28 91.35
C PRO A 786 70.59 -51.10 91.03
N LEU A 787 69.41 -50.48 91.17
CA LEU A 787 68.13 -51.07 90.75
C LEU A 787 68.16 -51.43 89.25
N PRO A 788 67.45 -52.48 88.80
CA PRO A 788 67.40 -52.85 87.39
C PRO A 788 66.79 -51.70 86.59
N SER A 789 67.31 -51.42 85.39
CA SER A 789 67.06 -50.18 84.63
C SER A 789 65.59 -49.88 84.28
N TRP A 790 64.70 -50.86 84.41
CA TRP A 790 63.26 -50.68 84.21
C TRP A 790 62.51 -50.20 85.48
N LEU A 791 63.14 -50.30 86.66
CA LEU A 791 62.58 -49.98 87.97
C LEU A 791 63.30 -48.77 88.58
N SER A 792 62.58 -47.66 88.67
CA SER A 792 63.04 -46.43 89.34
C SER A 792 62.64 -46.40 90.82
N PHE A 793 63.36 -45.59 91.61
CA PHE A 793 62.95 -45.20 92.97
C PHE A 793 63.04 -43.68 93.12
N ASN A 794 61.98 -43.07 93.63
CA ASN A 794 61.88 -41.64 93.90
C ASN A 794 62.18 -41.37 95.38
N SER A 795 63.37 -40.82 95.65
CA SER A 795 63.86 -40.44 96.99
C SER A 795 62.99 -39.42 97.73
N THR A 796 62.15 -38.66 97.02
CA THR A 796 61.32 -37.58 97.56
C THR A 796 59.94 -38.07 97.98
N THR A 797 59.42 -39.13 97.35
CA THR A 797 58.10 -39.71 97.66
C THR A 797 58.18 -41.10 98.29
N GLY A 798 59.36 -41.72 98.32
CA GLY A 798 59.54 -43.12 98.72
C GLY A 798 58.95 -44.13 97.71
N ALA A 799 58.62 -43.70 96.49
CA ALA A 799 57.90 -44.52 95.52
C ALA A 799 58.84 -45.23 94.53
N PHE A 800 58.67 -46.55 94.39
CA PHE A 800 59.17 -47.34 93.28
C PHE A 800 58.17 -47.29 92.11
N SER A 801 58.65 -47.20 90.87
CA SER A 801 57.80 -47.37 89.68
C SER A 801 58.60 -47.86 88.48
N GLY A 802 57.94 -48.62 87.59
CA GLY A 802 58.60 -49.16 86.40
C GLY A 802 57.70 -50.01 85.50
N THR A 803 58.14 -50.23 84.27
CA THR A 803 57.54 -51.16 83.30
C THR A 803 58.65 -52.03 82.73
N ALA A 804 58.70 -53.30 83.09
CA ALA A 804 59.67 -54.21 82.45
C ALA A 804 59.26 -54.47 80.99
N GLY A 805 60.23 -54.84 80.15
CA GLY A 805 59.99 -55.37 78.80
C GLY A 805 59.86 -56.90 78.74
N ALA A 806 60.16 -57.61 79.84
CA ALA A 806 60.18 -59.07 79.95
C ALA A 806 60.05 -59.51 81.42
N ALA A 807 60.04 -60.82 81.67
CA ALA A 807 59.98 -61.42 83.01
C ALA A 807 61.33 -61.43 83.76
N GLY A 808 61.30 -61.46 85.10
CA GLY A 808 62.48 -61.53 85.99
C GLY A 808 62.11 -61.43 87.49
N GLN A 809 63.10 -61.42 88.40
CA GLN A 809 62.91 -61.26 89.86
C GLN A 809 64.11 -60.53 90.53
N TRP A 810 63.89 -59.75 91.60
CA TRP A 810 64.89 -58.84 92.24
C TRP A 810 64.67 -58.61 93.75
N ASN A 811 65.71 -58.17 94.49
CA ASN A 811 65.69 -57.85 95.94
C ASN A 811 66.34 -56.46 96.26
N ILE A 812 65.71 -55.63 97.11
CA ILE A 812 65.87 -54.16 97.20
C ILE A 812 66.12 -53.71 98.66
N GLN A 813 66.95 -52.68 98.89
CA GLN A 813 67.28 -52.04 100.19
C GLN A 813 66.97 -50.53 100.19
N VAL A 814 66.60 -49.95 101.35
CA VAL A 814 66.23 -48.53 101.57
C VAL A 814 67.05 -47.89 102.71
N VAL A 815 67.28 -46.57 102.68
CA VAL A 815 68.07 -45.76 103.64
C VAL A 815 67.40 -44.40 103.91
N ALA A 816 67.51 -43.84 105.12
CA ALA A 816 67.09 -42.49 105.51
C ALA A 816 68.24 -41.64 106.09
N THR A 817 68.14 -40.30 106.03
CA THR A 817 69.12 -39.33 106.58
C THR A 817 68.45 -38.00 106.96
N ASP A 818 68.83 -37.33 108.04
CA ASP A 818 68.38 -35.97 108.41
C ASP A 818 69.02 -34.84 107.57
N LEU A 819 68.81 -33.58 107.97
CA LEU A 819 69.50 -32.42 107.39
C LEU A 819 70.95 -32.25 107.89
N SER A 820 71.33 -32.80 109.05
CA SER A 820 72.69 -32.68 109.61
C SER A 820 73.72 -33.68 109.02
N GLY A 821 73.28 -34.90 108.70
CA GLY A 821 74.07 -35.98 108.08
C GLY A 821 73.97 -37.39 108.72
N ALA A 822 73.16 -37.60 109.76
CA ALA A 822 72.96 -38.88 110.47
C ALA A 822 71.88 -39.79 109.80
N SER A 823 72.03 -41.13 109.82
CA SER A 823 71.31 -42.06 108.89
C SER A 823 71.04 -43.51 109.37
N VAL A 824 70.08 -44.24 108.72
CA VAL A 824 69.60 -45.62 109.07
C VAL A 824 68.78 -46.36 107.94
N THR A 825 68.42 -47.69 107.97
CA THR A 825 68.12 -48.56 106.74
C THR A 825 67.10 -49.78 106.81
N ASP A 826 66.52 -50.32 105.66
CA ASP A 826 65.59 -51.54 105.52
C ASP A 826 65.50 -52.31 104.10
N THR A 827 64.61 -53.32 103.75
CA THR A 827 64.67 -54.26 102.52
C THR A 827 63.39 -55.10 101.99
N PHE A 828 63.22 -55.52 100.67
CA PHE A 828 62.10 -56.38 100.01
C PHE A 828 62.25 -56.85 98.45
N SER A 829 61.23 -57.36 97.65
CA SER A 829 61.29 -58.07 96.25
C SER A 829 60.18 -57.90 95.06
N LEU A 830 60.24 -58.44 93.76
CA LEU A 830 59.35 -58.14 92.49
C LEU A 830 59.26 -59.06 91.11
N THR A 831 58.35 -58.96 90.03
CA THR A 831 58.17 -59.78 88.67
C THR A 831 57.17 -59.31 87.43
N MET A 832 57.20 -59.68 86.04
CA MET A 832 56.37 -59.11 84.79
C MET A 832 56.12 -59.87 83.29
N ALA A 833 55.12 -59.57 82.30
CA ALA A 833 54.89 -59.90 80.73
C ALA A 833 53.84 -59.05 79.67
N ALA A 834 53.83 -58.92 78.25
CA ALA A 834 53.16 -57.84 77.25
C ALA A 834 52.40 -58.07 75.75
N ALA A 835 51.79 -57.07 74.92
CA ALA A 835 51.04 -57.14 73.50
C ALA A 835 50.64 -55.86 72.46
N PRO A 836 50.02 -55.93 71.15
CA PRO A 836 49.78 -54.86 69.97
C PRO A 836 48.45 -54.71 68.95
N VAL A 837 48.33 -53.88 67.78
CA VAL A 837 47.08 -53.45 66.85
C VAL A 837 47.11 -53.03 65.22
N ASN A 838 46.02 -52.57 64.41
CA ASN A 838 45.85 -52.34 62.83
C ASN A 838 44.65 -51.43 62.07
N PRO A 839 44.55 -51.03 60.68
CA PRO A 839 43.58 -50.03 59.91
C PRO A 839 42.60 -50.32 58.57
N GLY A 840 42.22 -49.38 57.56
CA GLY A 840 40.92 -49.20 56.63
C GLY A 840 40.72 -48.91 54.99
N PRO A 841 39.66 -48.17 54.35
CA PRO A 841 38.89 -48.34 52.96
C PRO A 841 38.48 -47.18 51.82
N THR A 842 37.57 -47.33 50.74
CA THR A 842 37.21 -46.45 49.45
C THR A 842 35.75 -46.40 48.64
N GLY A 843 35.49 -45.74 47.40
CA GLY A 843 34.15 -45.37 46.62
C GLY A 843 33.61 -46.08 45.26
N LYS A 844 32.44 -45.75 44.58
CA LYS A 844 31.51 -46.76 43.85
C LYS A 844 30.85 -46.56 42.42
N VAL A 845 30.14 -47.63 41.95
CA VAL A 845 29.11 -47.74 40.86
C VAL A 845 28.00 -48.72 41.29
N ILE A 846 26.72 -48.50 40.91
CA ILE A 846 25.52 -49.24 41.39
C ILE A 846 24.50 -49.51 40.25
N THR A 847 23.88 -50.70 40.24
CA THR A 847 22.77 -51.06 39.34
C THR A 847 21.74 -51.90 40.11
N GLY A 848 20.47 -51.51 40.08
CA GLY A 848 19.33 -52.22 40.68
C GLY A 848 18.76 -53.32 39.78
N THR A 849 17.48 -53.68 39.98
CA THR A 849 16.86 -54.83 39.29
C THR A 849 15.49 -54.49 38.63
N ASP A 850 14.51 -55.38 38.76
CA ASP A 850 13.13 -55.25 38.27
C ASP A 850 12.17 -55.13 39.49
N ARG A 851 12.56 -54.34 40.51
CA ARG A 851 11.88 -54.20 41.80
C ARG A 851 12.09 -52.82 42.42
N ASP A 852 11.10 -52.34 43.17
CA ASP A 852 11.18 -51.18 44.05
C ASP A 852 12.36 -51.28 45.05
N GLU A 853 13.42 -50.52 44.81
CA GLU A 853 14.68 -50.53 45.57
C GLU A 853 15.02 -49.16 46.17
N ARG A 854 16.01 -49.12 47.09
CA ARG A 854 16.56 -47.87 47.63
C ARG A 854 18.09 -47.88 47.46
N LEU A 855 18.55 -47.24 46.39
CA LEU A 855 19.96 -47.15 46.03
C LEU A 855 20.56 -45.88 46.66
N ASN A 856 21.76 -45.99 47.22
CA ASN A 856 22.42 -44.86 47.91
C ASN A 856 23.92 -44.85 47.55
N GLY A 857 24.39 -43.72 47.03
CA GLY A 857 25.79 -43.43 46.75
C GLY A 857 26.64 -43.28 48.01
N SER A 858 27.71 -42.51 47.93
CA SER A 858 28.81 -42.49 48.88
C SER A 858 29.03 -41.07 49.42
N SER A 859 30.07 -40.40 48.91
CA SER A 859 30.42 -38.98 49.08
C SER A 859 31.52 -38.65 48.05
N GLY A 860 31.33 -39.10 46.82
CA GLY A 860 32.20 -38.90 45.67
C GLY A 860 31.65 -39.64 44.44
N ASN A 861 31.77 -38.98 43.29
CA ASN A 861 31.12 -39.27 41.99
C ASN A 861 30.75 -40.75 41.75
N ASP A 862 29.48 -41.08 41.98
CA ASP A 862 28.88 -42.39 41.80
C ASP A 862 28.01 -42.45 40.51
N GLN A 863 27.82 -43.67 39.98
CA GLN A 863 26.87 -43.93 38.89
C GLN A 863 25.82 -44.93 39.39
N ILE A 864 24.54 -44.56 39.32
CA ILE A 864 23.43 -45.30 39.91
C ILE A 864 22.32 -45.45 38.86
N SER A 865 21.93 -46.69 38.57
CA SER A 865 20.73 -47.00 37.78
C SER A 865 19.75 -47.86 38.57
N GLY A 866 18.46 -47.49 38.58
CA GLY A 866 17.37 -48.24 39.19
C GLY A 866 17.08 -49.52 38.41
N GLY A 867 16.46 -49.37 37.24
CA GLY A 867 16.19 -50.45 36.30
C GLY A 867 14.71 -50.48 35.92
N LYS A 868 13.91 -51.26 36.64
CA LYS A 868 12.43 -51.13 36.65
C LYS A 868 11.93 -51.24 38.08
N GLY A 869 10.96 -50.42 38.46
CA GLY A 869 10.39 -50.45 39.81
C GLY A 869 9.70 -49.14 40.16
N SER A 870 9.48 -48.92 41.45
CA SER A 870 9.32 -47.58 42.01
C SER A 870 10.49 -47.28 42.94
N ASP A 871 11.60 -46.89 42.34
CA ASP A 871 12.91 -46.82 42.97
C ASP A 871 13.13 -45.51 43.73
N ARG A 872 14.14 -45.52 44.61
CA ARG A 872 14.66 -44.29 45.21
C ARG A 872 16.18 -44.25 45.12
N LEU A 873 16.70 -43.38 44.28
CA LEU A 873 18.12 -43.16 44.03
C LEU A 873 18.57 -41.90 44.79
N TYR A 874 19.68 -42.01 45.50
CA TYR A 874 20.31 -40.91 46.24
C TYR A 874 21.79 -40.87 45.89
N GLY A 875 22.26 -39.77 45.28
CA GLY A 875 23.67 -39.55 44.98
C GLY A 875 24.48 -39.27 46.25
N ARG A 876 24.33 -38.03 46.74
CA ARG A 876 24.76 -37.39 48.01
C ARG A 876 25.73 -36.24 47.79
N ASP A 877 27.04 -36.51 47.79
CA ASP A 877 28.08 -35.51 47.55
C ASP A 877 28.94 -36.03 46.39
N GLY A 878 29.25 -35.20 45.40
CA GLY A 878 29.97 -35.59 44.16
C GLY A 878 29.10 -35.39 42.92
N ASP A 879 29.72 -35.21 41.73
CA ASP A 879 28.95 -35.09 40.48
C ASP A 879 28.50 -36.48 40.02
N ASP A 880 27.23 -36.78 40.27
CA ASP A 880 26.65 -38.12 40.17
C ASP A 880 25.79 -38.30 38.90
N ILE A 881 25.58 -39.57 38.51
CA ILE A 881 24.68 -39.95 37.41
C ILE A 881 23.59 -40.88 37.96
N LEU A 882 22.34 -40.41 37.93
CA LEU A 882 21.16 -41.12 38.43
C LEU A 882 20.20 -41.40 37.27
N LEU A 883 19.95 -42.68 36.99
CA LEU A 883 19.03 -43.14 35.94
C LEU A 883 17.93 -44.00 36.58
N GLY A 884 16.69 -43.53 36.64
CA GLY A 884 15.56 -44.29 37.19
C GLY A 884 15.29 -45.55 36.37
N GLY A 885 14.70 -45.36 35.19
CA GLY A 885 14.50 -46.39 34.17
C GLY A 885 13.02 -46.54 33.82
N SER A 886 12.29 -47.37 34.56
CA SER A 886 10.88 -47.63 34.29
C SER A 886 10.03 -47.87 35.55
N GLY A 887 9.24 -46.87 35.94
CA GLY A 887 8.01 -47.08 36.70
C GLY A 887 7.51 -45.87 37.48
N ARG A 888 8.08 -45.58 38.65
CA ARG A 888 7.76 -44.36 39.43
C ARG A 888 8.87 -44.08 40.45
N ASP A 889 9.85 -43.33 40.01
CA ASP A 889 11.13 -43.24 40.70
C ASP A 889 11.28 -41.89 41.43
N LEU A 890 12.13 -41.88 42.46
CA LEU A 890 12.55 -40.67 43.16
C LEU A 890 14.06 -40.57 43.03
N LEU A 891 14.53 -39.53 42.35
CA LEU A 891 15.94 -39.24 42.14
C LEU A 891 16.29 -37.98 42.94
N ASP A 892 17.30 -38.09 43.79
CA ASP A 892 17.79 -37.04 44.70
C ASP A 892 19.31 -36.98 44.50
N GLY A 893 19.78 -35.98 43.75
CA GLY A 893 21.20 -35.80 43.42
C GLY A 893 22.01 -35.48 44.67
N GLY A 894 21.88 -34.24 45.14
CA GLY A 894 22.38 -33.77 46.42
C GLY A 894 23.30 -32.55 46.29
N ALA A 895 24.61 -32.79 46.27
CA ALA A 895 25.65 -31.76 46.27
C ALA A 895 26.76 -32.11 45.27
N GLY A 896 26.55 -31.73 44.02
CA GLY A 896 27.38 -32.05 42.87
C GLY A 896 26.85 -31.33 41.64
N ASN A 897 27.38 -31.61 40.45
CA ASN A 897 26.80 -31.16 39.19
C ASN A 897 26.16 -32.37 38.50
N ASP A 898 24.94 -32.70 38.90
CA ASP A 898 24.40 -34.05 38.70
C ASP A 898 23.72 -34.22 37.34
N TYR A 899 23.52 -35.47 36.93
CA TYR A 899 22.66 -35.82 35.79
C TYR A 899 21.60 -36.81 36.23
N LEU A 900 20.34 -36.37 36.23
CA LEU A 900 19.16 -37.12 36.64
C LEU A 900 18.28 -37.37 35.41
N TYR A 901 17.99 -38.64 35.14
CA TYR A 901 17.01 -39.04 34.12
C TYR A 901 15.98 -39.98 34.75
N GLY A 902 14.69 -39.59 34.75
CA GLY A 902 13.59 -40.44 35.23
C GLY A 902 13.40 -41.65 34.32
N GLY A 903 12.98 -41.38 33.07
CA GLY A 903 12.88 -42.37 32.00
C GLY A 903 11.44 -42.57 31.53
N SER A 904 10.75 -43.55 32.11
CA SER A 904 9.34 -43.81 31.81
C SER A 904 8.54 -44.11 33.07
N GLY A 905 7.75 -43.15 33.54
CA GLY A 905 7.10 -43.26 34.83
C GLY A 905 6.32 -42.04 35.29
N ARG A 906 6.16 -41.91 36.60
CA ARG A 906 5.66 -40.66 37.21
C ARG A 906 6.64 -40.28 38.30
N ASP A 907 7.74 -39.73 37.83
CA ASP A 907 8.99 -39.65 38.54
C ASP A 907 9.10 -38.30 39.28
N SER A 908 10.04 -38.24 40.20
CA SER A 908 10.25 -37.09 41.08
C SER A 908 11.75 -36.81 41.16
N LEU A 909 12.22 -35.83 40.40
CA LEU A 909 13.62 -35.46 40.29
C LEU A 909 13.89 -34.22 41.17
N GLN A 910 14.91 -34.31 42.01
CA GLN A 910 15.47 -33.23 42.80
C GLN A 910 16.97 -33.17 42.48
N GLY A 911 17.45 -32.05 41.93
CA GLY A 911 18.89 -31.82 41.71
C GLY A 911 19.59 -31.66 43.06
N GLY A 912 19.73 -30.41 43.51
CA GLY A 912 20.11 -30.11 44.88
C GLY A 912 20.88 -28.80 44.98
N THR A 913 22.21 -28.90 45.03
CA THR A 913 23.13 -27.75 44.98
C THR A 913 24.21 -27.92 43.90
N GLY A 914 24.01 -27.33 42.71
CA GLY A 914 25.01 -27.33 41.64
C GLY A 914 24.51 -26.89 40.27
N ILE A 915 25.15 -27.36 39.19
CA ILE A 915 24.67 -27.16 37.82
C ILE A 915 24.05 -28.47 37.34
N ASP A 916 22.82 -28.71 37.78
CA ASP A 916 22.15 -29.99 37.62
C ASP A 916 21.41 -30.09 36.28
N LEU A 917 21.40 -31.29 35.71
CA LEU A 917 20.68 -31.60 34.48
C LEU A 917 19.58 -32.62 34.79
N LEU A 918 18.34 -32.18 34.79
CA LEU A 918 17.15 -33.00 35.09
C LEU A 918 16.36 -33.23 33.81
N GLN A 919 16.17 -34.50 33.44
CA GLN A 919 15.25 -34.93 32.38
C GLN A 919 14.19 -35.86 32.99
N GLY A 920 12.90 -35.50 32.90
CA GLY A 920 11.79 -36.37 33.31
C GLY A 920 11.72 -37.59 32.39
N GLY A 921 11.13 -37.39 31.21
CA GLY A 921 11.23 -38.31 30.09
C GLY A 921 9.88 -38.58 29.43
N THR A 922 9.13 -39.53 29.99
CA THR A 922 7.82 -39.95 29.47
C THR A 922 6.84 -40.25 30.62
N ASN A 923 5.61 -39.74 30.46
CA ASN A 923 4.58 -39.61 31.50
C ASN A 923 4.87 -38.46 32.51
N ASN A 924 4.03 -38.34 33.55
CA ASN A 924 3.72 -37.05 34.20
C ASN A 924 4.67 -36.69 35.36
N ASP A 925 5.78 -36.04 35.10
CA ASP A 925 6.87 -35.93 36.07
C ASP A 925 6.82 -34.68 36.97
N VAL A 926 7.66 -34.66 38.01
CA VAL A 926 7.88 -33.51 38.90
C VAL A 926 9.37 -33.23 39.01
N LEU A 927 9.81 -32.11 38.44
CA LEU A 927 11.23 -31.68 38.45
C LEU A 927 11.41 -30.53 39.43
N ARG A 928 12.51 -30.56 40.20
CA ARG A 928 12.86 -29.54 41.19
C ARG A 928 14.35 -29.26 41.17
N ASP A 929 14.71 -28.01 40.90
CA ASP A 929 15.97 -27.44 41.35
C ASP A 929 15.67 -26.39 42.43
N SER A 930 16.53 -26.31 43.43
CA SER A 930 16.44 -25.36 44.54
C SER A 930 17.65 -24.42 44.64
N SER A 931 18.79 -24.77 44.05
CA SER A 931 20.04 -24.03 44.29
C SER A 931 21.14 -24.32 43.28
N GLY A 932 21.59 -23.27 42.60
CA GLY A 932 22.42 -23.36 41.40
C GLY A 932 21.60 -23.14 40.13
N ASN A 933 22.24 -23.30 38.96
CA ASN A 933 21.64 -23.04 37.65
C ASN A 933 21.22 -24.37 37.02
N GLY A 934 19.92 -24.64 36.92
CA GLY A 934 19.41 -25.93 36.44
C GLY A 934 19.16 -25.97 34.93
N LEU A 935 19.31 -27.16 34.33
CA LEU A 935 18.54 -27.55 33.15
C LEU A 935 17.41 -28.47 33.59
N MET A 936 16.16 -28.10 33.30
CA MET A 936 14.98 -28.91 33.57
C MET A 936 14.20 -29.14 32.27
N ASP A 937 14.05 -30.40 31.88
CA ASP A 937 13.34 -30.87 30.69
C ASP A 937 12.32 -31.94 31.11
N GLY A 938 11.03 -31.63 31.09
CA GLY A 938 9.97 -32.60 31.44
C GLY A 938 9.87 -33.75 30.43
N GLY A 939 10.15 -33.46 29.15
CA GLY A 939 10.18 -34.44 28.07
C GLY A 939 8.80 -34.66 27.44
N SER A 940 7.93 -35.44 28.07
CA SER A 940 6.59 -35.73 27.52
C SER A 940 5.55 -36.29 28.52
N GLY A 941 4.76 -35.39 29.10
CA GLY A 941 3.66 -35.78 29.99
C GLY A 941 2.59 -34.70 30.15
N ALA A 942 2.45 -34.23 31.39
CA ALA A 942 1.77 -32.99 31.75
C ALA A 942 2.37 -32.62 33.11
N ASP A 943 3.49 -31.92 33.05
CA ASP A 943 4.59 -32.05 34.00
C ASP A 943 4.64 -30.86 34.97
N GLU A 944 5.32 -31.01 36.11
CA GLU A 944 5.32 -29.99 37.17
C GLU A 944 6.75 -29.60 37.56
N ILE A 945 7.26 -28.56 36.91
CA ILE A 945 8.63 -28.04 37.06
C ILE A 945 8.62 -26.90 38.06
N HIS A 946 9.47 -26.97 39.09
CA HIS A 946 9.65 -25.93 40.10
C HIS A 946 11.11 -25.48 40.12
N ASP A 947 11.32 -24.19 39.86
CA ASP A 947 12.62 -23.58 39.70
C ASP A 947 13.11 -22.87 40.97
N GLY A 948 14.44 -22.67 41.06
CA GLY A 948 15.15 -22.12 42.20
C GLY A 948 15.25 -20.60 42.22
N SER A 949 16.39 -20.08 42.65
CA SER A 949 16.66 -18.64 42.78
C SER A 949 17.81 -18.14 41.88
N ASN A 950 18.17 -18.90 40.86
CA ASN A 950 19.30 -18.64 39.96
C ASN A 950 18.89 -18.94 38.51
N ASN A 951 19.77 -18.66 37.56
CA ASN A 951 19.44 -18.69 36.14
C ASN A 951 19.22 -20.13 35.63
N SER A 952 17.98 -20.52 35.31
CA SER A 952 17.66 -21.87 34.82
C SER A 952 17.24 -21.91 33.35
N MET A 953 17.57 -23.02 32.68
CA MET A 953 16.99 -23.43 31.40
C MET A 953 15.80 -24.34 31.66
N ILE A 954 14.62 -24.00 31.13
CA ILE A 954 13.37 -24.70 31.40
C ILE A 954 12.70 -25.11 30.09
N VAL A 955 12.36 -26.39 29.99
CA VAL A 955 11.60 -27.00 28.90
C VAL A 955 10.47 -27.81 29.53
N GLY A 956 9.22 -27.50 29.19
CA GLY A 956 8.08 -28.38 29.53
C GLY A 956 8.22 -29.70 28.78
N GLY A 957 8.24 -29.60 27.45
CA GLY A 957 8.34 -30.75 26.55
C GLY A 957 7.00 -30.92 25.84
N LYS A 958 6.52 -32.16 25.70
CA LYS A 958 5.24 -32.45 25.02
C LYS A 958 4.13 -32.75 26.02
N GLY A 959 3.34 -31.74 26.38
CA GLY A 959 2.32 -31.90 27.40
C GLY A 959 1.30 -30.76 27.52
N ASN A 960 1.05 -30.38 28.77
CA ASN A 960 0.24 -29.23 29.18
C ASN A 960 0.78 -28.83 30.55
N ASP A 961 1.99 -28.26 30.54
CA ASP A 961 2.91 -28.35 31.67
C ASP A 961 2.76 -27.17 32.62
N LYS A 962 3.32 -27.29 33.82
CA LYS A 962 3.27 -26.24 34.84
C LYS A 962 4.68 -25.85 35.25
N ILE A 963 5.05 -24.63 34.91
CA ILE A 963 6.35 -24.06 35.22
C ILE A 963 6.16 -23.06 36.34
N TYR A 964 6.74 -23.34 37.50
CA TYR A 964 6.78 -22.44 38.66
C TYR A 964 8.15 -21.76 38.73
N LEU A 965 8.23 -20.53 38.23
CA LEU A 965 9.44 -19.72 38.29
C LEU A 965 9.68 -19.22 39.72
N GLY A 966 10.92 -19.28 40.20
CA GLY A 966 11.31 -18.74 41.50
C GLY A 966 11.93 -17.36 41.36
N GLY A 967 13.21 -17.32 41.01
CA GLY A 967 13.90 -16.12 40.55
C GLY A 967 15.24 -16.46 39.88
N GLY A 968 15.80 -15.51 39.14
CA GLY A 968 16.95 -15.73 38.27
C GLY A 968 16.83 -14.88 37.00
N TYR A 969 17.59 -15.24 35.97
CA TYR A 969 17.39 -14.80 34.60
C TYR A 969 17.27 -16.06 33.74
N ASP A 970 16.03 -16.48 33.55
CA ASP A 970 15.70 -17.85 33.17
C ASP A 970 15.29 -17.90 31.70
N VAL A 971 15.46 -19.05 31.05
CA VAL A 971 15.08 -19.24 29.65
C VAL A 971 14.10 -20.38 29.57
N ILE A 972 12.81 -20.04 29.39
CA ILE A 972 11.78 -21.03 29.04
C ILE A 972 11.86 -21.23 27.53
N ALA A 973 12.04 -22.46 27.05
CA ALA A 973 11.95 -22.76 25.63
C ALA A 973 10.75 -23.66 25.31
N PHE A 974 10.10 -23.37 24.18
CA PHE A 974 8.83 -24.00 23.79
C PHE A 974 8.73 -24.11 22.26
N ASN A 975 8.29 -25.27 21.77
CA ASN A 975 8.22 -25.61 20.36
C ASN A 975 6.78 -25.92 19.89
N ARG A 976 6.63 -26.06 18.56
CA ARG A 976 5.39 -26.51 17.95
C ARG A 976 5.06 -27.96 18.35
N GLY A 977 3.87 -28.17 18.89
CA GLY A 977 3.42 -29.47 19.40
C GLY A 977 3.78 -29.74 20.87
N ASP A 978 4.38 -28.78 21.56
CA ASP A 978 4.66 -28.87 23.01
C ASP A 978 3.37 -28.73 23.84
N GLY A 979 2.31 -28.11 23.30
CA GLY A 979 0.96 -28.18 23.85
C GLY A 979 0.49 -26.92 24.58
N LYS A 980 0.03 -27.04 25.85
CA LYS A 980 -0.59 -25.91 26.57
C LYS A 980 -0.11 -25.70 28.00
N ASP A 981 0.92 -24.88 28.12
CA ASP A 981 1.63 -24.69 29.38
C ASP A 981 1.07 -23.55 30.21
N SER A 982 1.27 -23.67 31.52
CA SER A 982 0.91 -22.68 32.55
C SER A 982 2.18 -22.21 33.26
N VAL A 983 2.62 -21.00 32.93
CA VAL A 983 3.79 -20.36 33.54
C VAL A 983 3.33 -19.48 34.71
N TYR A 984 3.72 -19.85 35.92
CA TYR A 984 3.50 -19.09 37.15
C TYR A 984 4.76 -18.25 37.43
N GLY A 985 4.65 -16.93 37.23
CA GLY A 985 5.77 -16.00 37.45
C GLY A 985 6.21 -15.87 38.91
N GLY A 986 7.51 -15.63 39.09
CA GLY A 986 8.21 -15.47 40.36
C GLY A 986 8.85 -14.08 40.55
N ASN A 987 9.49 -13.88 41.70
CA ASN A 987 10.14 -12.62 42.09
C ASN A 987 11.55 -12.46 41.46
N GLY A 988 11.74 -12.93 40.23
CA GLY A 988 13.03 -13.00 39.55
C GLY A 988 13.49 -11.70 38.88
N GLY A 989 14.57 -11.82 38.10
CA GLY A 989 14.96 -10.86 37.07
C GLY A 989 14.15 -11.08 35.78
N SER A 990 14.78 -10.82 34.64
CA SER A 990 14.16 -10.99 33.33
C SER A 990 14.20 -12.44 32.87
N THR A 991 13.03 -13.08 32.78
CA THR A 991 12.87 -14.37 32.09
C THR A 991 12.72 -14.12 30.57
N VAL A 992 13.35 -14.96 29.76
CA VAL A 992 13.22 -15.01 28.31
C VAL A 992 12.31 -16.18 27.93
N LEU A 993 11.38 -15.95 27.01
CA LEU A 993 10.65 -17.02 26.33
C LEU A 993 11.27 -17.25 24.94
N SER A 994 11.86 -18.43 24.70
CA SER A 994 12.49 -18.81 23.45
C SER A 994 11.64 -19.80 22.65
N LEU A 995 10.99 -19.32 21.58
CA LEU A 995 10.11 -20.14 20.74
C LEU A 995 10.85 -20.76 19.55
N GLY A 996 10.51 -21.99 19.19
CA GLY A 996 11.12 -22.70 18.05
C GLY A 996 10.18 -23.71 17.36
N GLY A 997 10.73 -24.80 16.84
CA GLY A 997 9.97 -25.92 16.25
C GLY A 997 9.17 -25.53 15.01
N GLY A 998 9.52 -24.43 14.34
CA GLY A 998 8.77 -23.90 13.21
C GLY A 998 7.46 -23.19 13.59
N ILE A 999 7.35 -22.66 14.82
CA ILE A 999 6.41 -21.57 15.12
C ILE A 999 6.76 -20.36 14.21
N ARG A 1000 5.73 -19.71 13.67
CA ARG A 1000 5.86 -18.58 12.71
C ARG A 1000 5.24 -17.33 13.29
N TYR A 1001 5.68 -16.16 12.84
CA TYR A 1001 5.16 -14.87 13.31
C TYR A 1001 3.66 -14.70 13.08
N GLN A 1002 3.15 -15.22 11.96
CA GLN A 1002 1.73 -15.21 11.62
C GLN A 1002 0.85 -16.14 12.49
N ASP A 1003 1.46 -17.05 13.26
CA ASP A 1003 0.74 -17.95 14.16
C ASP A 1003 0.60 -17.36 15.58
N LEU A 1004 1.46 -16.39 15.92
CA LEU A 1004 1.52 -15.73 17.22
C LEU A 1004 0.35 -14.77 17.46
N SER A 1005 -0.27 -14.85 18.64
CA SER A 1005 -1.36 -13.94 19.02
C SER A 1005 -1.63 -13.90 20.52
N LEU A 1006 -1.85 -12.71 21.06
CA LEU A 1006 -2.17 -12.51 22.48
C LEU A 1006 -3.69 -12.54 22.71
N SER A 1007 -4.11 -13.11 23.83
CA SER A 1007 -5.47 -13.03 24.37
C SER A 1007 -5.43 -12.96 25.90
N ARG A 1008 -6.55 -12.55 26.51
CA ARG A 1008 -6.67 -12.39 27.96
C ARG A 1008 -7.83 -13.21 28.49
N SER A 1009 -7.60 -13.93 29.58
CA SER A 1009 -8.63 -14.68 30.30
C SER A 1009 -8.60 -14.31 31.78
N GLY A 1010 -9.47 -13.37 32.18
CA GLY A 1010 -9.51 -12.84 33.55
C GLY A 1010 -8.19 -12.19 33.99
N SER A 1011 -7.50 -12.85 34.92
CA SER A 1011 -6.19 -12.43 35.46
C SER A 1011 -5.00 -12.86 34.60
N ASN A 1012 -5.21 -13.69 33.57
CA ASN A 1012 -4.15 -14.41 32.87
C ASN A 1012 -3.96 -13.84 31.46
N LEU A 1013 -2.71 -13.76 31.02
CA LEU A 1013 -2.31 -13.48 29.64
C LEU A 1013 -2.08 -14.83 28.94
N ILE A 1014 -2.50 -14.96 27.68
CA ILE A 1014 -2.32 -16.17 26.89
C ILE A 1014 -1.64 -15.80 25.57
N LEU A 1015 -0.46 -16.38 25.32
CA LEU A 1015 0.19 -16.35 24.02
C LEU A 1015 -0.19 -17.62 23.25
N ASN A 1016 -0.92 -17.46 22.16
CA ASN A 1016 -1.37 -18.52 21.27
C ASN A 1016 -0.31 -18.69 20.16
N LEU A 1017 0.05 -19.93 19.83
CA LEU A 1017 1.23 -20.27 19.01
C LEU A 1017 0.88 -21.00 17.68
N GLY A 1018 -0.41 -21.01 17.33
CA GLY A 1018 -0.98 -21.76 16.21
C GLY A 1018 -1.28 -23.22 16.55
N ASN A 1019 -1.97 -23.93 15.66
CA ASN A 1019 -2.27 -25.37 15.69
C ASN A 1019 -2.99 -25.96 16.92
N GLY A 1020 -3.20 -25.19 17.98
CA GLY A 1020 -3.72 -25.65 19.27
C GLY A 1020 -2.78 -25.31 20.44
N ASP A 1021 -1.53 -24.96 20.15
CA ASP A 1021 -0.48 -24.68 21.13
C ASP A 1021 -0.66 -23.28 21.77
N SER A 1022 -0.39 -23.15 23.08
CA SER A 1022 -0.50 -21.87 23.79
C SER A 1022 0.19 -21.85 25.16
N ILE A 1023 0.88 -20.76 25.49
CA ILE A 1023 1.43 -20.53 26.84
C ILE A 1023 0.52 -19.57 27.61
N THR A 1024 0.09 -19.98 28.81
CA THR A 1024 -0.71 -19.18 29.74
C THR A 1024 0.17 -18.63 30.85
N PHE A 1025 0.36 -17.31 30.88
CA PHE A 1025 1.02 -16.61 31.98
C PHE A 1025 0.00 -16.37 33.10
N GLU A 1026 0.08 -17.22 34.10
CA GLU A 1026 -0.87 -17.30 35.20
C GLU A 1026 -0.77 -16.08 36.12
N LYS A 1027 -1.91 -15.43 36.34
CA LYS A 1027 -2.07 -14.23 37.19
C LYS A 1027 -1.30 -13.00 36.72
N TRP A 1028 -0.81 -12.95 35.47
CA TRP A 1028 -0.11 -11.81 34.84
C TRP A 1028 -0.66 -10.42 35.24
N TYR A 1029 -1.99 -10.26 35.24
CA TYR A 1029 -2.67 -9.00 35.56
C TYR A 1029 -2.94 -8.76 37.06
N SER A 1030 -2.33 -9.55 37.94
CA SER A 1030 -2.52 -9.48 39.41
C SER A 1030 -1.32 -8.87 40.15
N GLY A 1031 -0.30 -8.37 39.42
CA GLY A 1031 0.85 -7.66 39.97
C GLY A 1031 2.18 -8.05 39.30
N ARG A 1032 3.17 -7.15 39.35
CA ARG A 1032 4.44 -7.26 38.60
C ARG A 1032 5.21 -8.58 38.80
N ARG A 1033 5.10 -9.23 39.96
CA ARG A 1033 5.77 -10.53 40.22
C ARG A 1033 5.27 -11.71 39.36
N TYR A 1034 4.15 -11.53 38.64
CA TYR A 1034 3.66 -12.52 37.67
C TYR A 1034 4.03 -12.14 36.22
N GLN A 1035 4.82 -11.07 36.04
CA GLN A 1035 5.22 -10.49 34.75
C GLN A 1035 6.72 -10.73 34.50
N SER A 1036 7.20 -11.93 34.86
CA SER A 1036 8.62 -12.31 34.86
C SER A 1036 9.19 -12.45 33.44
N VAL A 1037 8.38 -12.90 32.47
CA VAL A 1037 8.77 -12.96 31.06
C VAL A 1037 8.78 -11.54 30.49
N THR A 1038 9.97 -11.00 30.25
CA THR A 1038 10.15 -9.63 29.72
C THR A 1038 10.53 -9.60 28.25
N GLN A 1039 11.11 -10.69 27.72
CA GLN A 1039 11.67 -10.76 26.38
C GLN A 1039 11.21 -12.03 25.66
N LEU A 1040 10.92 -11.90 24.37
CA LEU A 1040 10.56 -12.98 23.47
C LEU A 1040 11.70 -13.20 22.48
N GLN A 1041 12.22 -14.41 22.44
CA GLN A 1041 13.19 -14.88 21.45
C GLN A 1041 12.50 -15.86 20.50
N MET A 1042 12.88 -15.84 19.22
CA MET A 1042 12.35 -16.69 18.16
C MET A 1042 13.50 -17.36 17.41
N VAL A 1043 13.59 -18.69 17.43
CA VAL A 1043 14.56 -19.47 16.66
C VAL A 1043 14.02 -19.65 15.23
N VAL A 1044 14.06 -18.57 14.46
CA VAL A 1044 13.40 -18.43 13.15
C VAL A 1044 13.91 -19.46 12.15
N GLN A 1045 15.18 -19.88 12.22
CA GLN A 1045 15.76 -20.88 11.31
C GLN A 1045 15.01 -22.22 11.33
N ALA A 1046 14.30 -22.56 12.42
CA ALA A 1046 13.43 -23.73 12.49
C ALA A 1046 12.12 -23.59 11.67
N SER A 1047 11.86 -22.41 11.09
CA SER A 1047 10.60 -22.03 10.47
C SER A 1047 10.73 -21.68 8.99
N ALA A 1048 9.61 -21.67 8.28
CA ALA A 1048 9.52 -21.18 6.91
C ALA A 1048 9.51 -19.64 6.78
N ASP A 1049 9.62 -18.90 7.90
CA ASP A 1049 9.73 -17.44 7.87
C ASP A 1049 11.18 -16.96 7.65
N TYR A 1050 12.20 -17.81 7.90
CA TYR A 1050 13.63 -17.48 7.79
C TYR A 1050 14.08 -17.28 6.33
N ASN A 1051 14.76 -16.17 6.09
CA ASN A 1051 15.28 -15.75 4.79
C ASN A 1051 16.58 -14.94 4.98
N PRO A 1052 17.76 -15.61 5.14
CA PRO A 1052 19.06 -14.96 5.40
C PRO A 1052 19.64 -14.19 4.19
N ASN A 1053 18.83 -13.93 3.16
CA ASN A 1053 19.15 -13.05 2.03
C ASN A 1053 17.99 -12.05 1.78
N GLY A 1054 17.13 -11.86 2.78
CA GLY A 1054 16.01 -10.93 2.75
C GLY A 1054 16.42 -9.49 3.06
N ALA A 1055 15.42 -8.63 3.15
CA ALA A 1055 15.53 -7.25 3.65
C ALA A 1055 14.45 -6.95 4.71
N ASP A 1056 13.82 -7.99 5.26
CA ASP A 1056 12.93 -7.93 6.41
C ASP A 1056 13.76 -8.34 7.62
N ALA A 1057 14.12 -7.36 8.45
CA ALA A 1057 15.06 -7.49 9.56
C ALA A 1057 14.54 -8.34 10.74
N MET A 1058 13.37 -8.97 10.61
CA MET A 1058 12.86 -9.99 11.54
C MET A 1058 13.04 -11.42 10.99
N ARG A 1059 13.76 -11.60 9.88
CA ARG A 1059 13.79 -12.87 9.13
C ARG A 1059 15.18 -13.28 8.64
N ASP A 1060 16.15 -12.38 8.67
CA ASP A 1060 17.48 -12.61 8.11
C ASP A 1060 18.46 -13.26 9.09
N ASP A 1061 18.28 -13.06 10.41
CA ASP A 1061 19.03 -13.78 11.44
C ASP A 1061 18.35 -15.11 11.87
N LYS A 1062 19.15 -16.09 12.33
CA LYS A 1062 18.65 -17.39 12.83
C LYS A 1062 17.77 -17.27 14.08
N VAL A 1063 18.07 -16.27 14.90
CA VAL A 1063 17.49 -16.05 16.22
C VAL A 1063 17.13 -14.57 16.31
N GLU A 1064 15.88 -14.26 16.61
CA GLU A 1064 15.33 -12.89 16.64
C GLU A 1064 14.78 -12.55 18.02
N SER A 1065 15.00 -11.33 18.51
CA SER A 1065 14.56 -10.87 19.84
C SER A 1065 13.54 -9.74 19.79
N PHE A 1066 12.60 -9.75 20.75
CA PHE A 1066 11.51 -8.78 20.86
C PHE A 1066 11.19 -8.40 22.31
N ASP A 1067 10.81 -7.15 22.57
CA ASP A 1067 10.28 -6.69 23.87
C ASP A 1067 8.86 -7.25 24.09
N PHE A 1068 8.77 -8.30 24.91
CA PHE A 1068 7.48 -8.94 25.24
C PHE A 1068 6.61 -8.02 26.12
N ASN A 1069 7.21 -7.24 27.00
CA ASN A 1069 6.47 -6.26 27.80
C ASN A 1069 5.88 -5.14 26.94
N GLY A 1070 6.62 -4.69 25.91
CA GLY A 1070 6.14 -3.75 24.88
C GLY A 1070 4.96 -4.31 24.10
N LEU A 1071 5.10 -5.54 23.58
CA LEU A 1071 4.03 -6.25 22.87
C LEU A 1071 2.76 -6.40 23.72
N VAL A 1072 2.90 -6.71 25.02
CA VAL A 1072 1.76 -6.85 25.93
C VAL A 1072 1.13 -5.50 26.27
N LYS A 1073 1.91 -4.42 26.46
CA LYS A 1073 1.35 -3.06 26.60
C LYS A 1073 0.59 -2.63 25.34
N ALA A 1074 1.07 -2.98 24.15
CA ALA A 1074 0.40 -2.71 22.89
C ALA A 1074 -0.91 -3.49 22.76
N PHE A 1075 -0.92 -4.77 23.17
CA PHE A 1075 -2.13 -5.58 23.29
C PHE A 1075 -3.15 -4.98 24.26
N ASP A 1076 -2.73 -4.63 25.48
CA ASP A 1076 -3.59 -3.99 26.48
C ASP A 1076 -4.17 -2.66 25.97
N SER A 1077 -3.35 -1.88 25.24
CA SER A 1077 -3.74 -0.61 24.61
C SER A 1077 -4.63 -0.79 23.38
N ALA A 1078 -4.64 -1.98 22.76
CA ALA A 1078 -5.63 -2.34 21.74
C ALA A 1078 -6.94 -2.78 22.38
N GLN A 1079 -6.88 -3.62 23.42
CA GLN A 1079 -8.04 -4.15 24.14
C GLN A 1079 -8.79 -3.07 24.94
N SER A 1080 -8.11 -2.02 25.43
CA SER A 1080 -8.76 -0.86 26.06
C SER A 1080 -9.52 0.03 25.07
N ARG A 1081 -9.01 0.17 23.84
CA ARG A 1081 -9.71 0.87 22.74
C ARG A 1081 -10.83 0.03 22.12
N ASN A 1082 -10.73 -1.30 22.18
CA ASN A 1082 -11.78 -2.21 21.71
C ASN A 1082 -11.87 -3.46 22.61
N HIS A 1083 -12.79 -3.40 23.58
CA HIS A 1083 -13.09 -4.50 24.51
C HIS A 1083 -13.59 -5.79 23.82
N GLY A 1084 -13.94 -5.74 22.52
CA GLY A 1084 -14.30 -6.92 21.72
C GLY A 1084 -13.11 -7.77 21.24
N ILE A 1085 -11.87 -7.33 21.46
CA ILE A 1085 -10.67 -8.09 21.06
C ILE A 1085 -10.47 -9.29 22.00
N SER A 1086 -10.96 -10.44 21.54
CA SER A 1086 -10.77 -11.76 22.16
C SER A 1086 -9.45 -12.44 21.76
N LYS A 1087 -8.87 -12.06 20.61
CA LYS A 1087 -7.59 -12.54 20.10
C LYS A 1087 -6.94 -11.43 19.24
N TRP A 1088 -5.69 -11.08 19.55
CA TRP A 1088 -4.94 -10.01 18.88
C TRP A 1088 -3.71 -10.61 18.21
N ALA A 1089 -3.61 -10.49 16.88
CA ALA A 1089 -2.44 -10.95 16.14
C ALA A 1089 -1.27 -9.99 16.36
N VAL A 1090 -0.13 -10.51 16.81
CA VAL A 1090 1.05 -9.66 17.13
C VAL A 1090 1.89 -9.33 15.90
N ASN A 1091 1.64 -9.99 14.76
CA ASN A 1091 2.49 -9.93 13.57
C ASN A 1091 2.71 -8.50 13.03
N ASN A 1092 1.72 -7.60 13.17
CA ASN A 1092 1.86 -6.19 12.76
C ASN A 1092 2.59 -5.31 13.81
N ALA A 1093 2.76 -5.81 15.04
CA ALA A 1093 3.41 -5.10 16.15
C ALA A 1093 4.84 -5.59 16.40
N LEU A 1094 5.20 -6.83 16.05
CA LEU A 1094 6.54 -7.40 16.24
C LEU A 1094 7.65 -6.47 15.73
N ALA A 1095 7.50 -5.90 14.52
CA ALA A 1095 8.47 -4.98 13.94
C ALA A 1095 8.66 -3.67 14.73
N GLN A 1096 7.70 -3.28 15.58
CA GLN A 1096 7.80 -2.10 16.46
C GLN A 1096 8.52 -2.40 17.79
N PHE A 1097 8.60 -3.68 18.16
CA PHE A 1097 9.20 -4.16 19.41
C PHE A 1097 10.39 -5.09 19.18
N HIS A 1098 10.93 -5.12 17.97
CA HIS A 1098 12.12 -5.87 17.60
C HIS A 1098 13.36 -5.25 18.27
N LEU A 1099 14.20 -6.11 18.86
CA LEU A 1099 15.41 -5.74 19.59
C LEU A 1099 16.69 -6.07 18.80
N GLY A 1100 16.55 -6.62 17.58
CA GLY A 1100 17.64 -7.18 16.78
C GLY A 1100 17.69 -8.71 16.80
N GLY A 1101 18.42 -9.26 15.84
CA GLY A 1101 18.68 -10.68 15.70
C GLY A 1101 20.14 -11.07 15.94
N SER A 1102 20.42 -12.37 15.81
CA SER A 1102 21.79 -12.88 15.64
C SER A 1102 21.87 -14.23 14.94
N ASP A 1103 22.70 -14.28 13.90
CA ASP A 1103 23.13 -15.50 13.21
C ASP A 1103 24.16 -16.32 14.02
N THR A 1104 24.65 -15.79 15.16
CA THR A 1104 25.83 -16.33 15.89
C THR A 1104 25.71 -16.41 17.41
N ALA A 1105 24.63 -15.90 18.01
CA ALA A 1105 24.40 -15.96 19.45
C ALA A 1105 22.91 -16.14 19.79
N ALA A 1106 22.60 -16.65 20.98
CA ALA A 1106 21.22 -16.75 21.48
C ALA A 1106 21.15 -16.55 23.01
N LEU A 1107 20.05 -16.00 23.52
CA LEU A 1107 19.73 -16.04 24.94
C LEU A 1107 19.42 -17.50 25.32
N GLY A 1108 20.18 -18.02 26.28
CA GLY A 1108 20.21 -19.46 26.59
C GLY A 1108 21.16 -20.28 25.71
N GLY A 1109 21.93 -19.61 24.85
CA GLY A 1109 23.02 -20.18 24.07
C GLY A 1109 22.65 -21.41 23.24
N ASP A 1110 23.58 -22.35 23.16
CA ASP A 1110 23.39 -23.61 22.45
C ASP A 1110 22.19 -24.42 22.97
N VAL A 1111 21.80 -24.31 24.25
CA VAL A 1111 20.73 -25.14 24.80
C VAL A 1111 19.36 -24.68 24.29
N ALA A 1112 19.06 -23.39 24.42
CA ALA A 1112 17.83 -22.82 23.90
C ALA A 1112 17.75 -22.90 22.36
N TYR A 1113 18.87 -22.66 21.67
CA TYR A 1113 18.94 -22.76 20.22
C TYR A 1113 18.78 -24.20 19.70
N GLN A 1114 19.47 -25.19 20.28
CA GLN A 1114 19.31 -26.58 19.83
C GLN A 1114 17.93 -27.15 20.18
N TYR A 1115 17.32 -26.80 21.33
CA TYR A 1115 15.93 -27.18 21.58
C TYR A 1115 14.99 -26.55 20.55
N GLY A 1116 15.15 -25.24 20.30
CA GLY A 1116 14.36 -24.50 19.31
C GLY A 1116 14.52 -25.00 17.87
N MET A 1117 15.69 -25.51 17.49
CA MET A 1117 15.97 -26.08 16.17
C MET A 1117 15.46 -27.51 16.01
N ASN A 1118 15.65 -28.38 17.01
CA ASN A 1118 15.48 -29.83 16.85
C ASN A 1118 14.18 -30.39 17.46
N GLY A 1119 13.49 -29.64 18.34
CA GLY A 1119 12.35 -30.18 19.10
C GLY A 1119 12.74 -31.11 20.26
N THR A 1120 14.03 -31.13 20.64
CA THR A 1120 14.62 -31.99 21.69
C THR A 1120 16.06 -31.56 21.98
N LEU A 1121 16.57 -31.93 23.17
CA LEU A 1121 17.99 -31.85 23.54
C LEU A 1121 18.76 -33.18 23.36
N ALA A 1122 18.08 -34.25 22.94
CA ALA A 1122 18.62 -35.60 22.80
C ALA A 1122 19.93 -35.63 21.99
N GLY A 1123 20.97 -36.23 22.57
CA GLY A 1123 22.31 -36.33 21.97
C GLY A 1123 23.20 -35.10 22.14
N MET A 1124 22.75 -34.03 22.80
CA MET A 1124 23.63 -32.95 23.29
C MET A 1124 24.57 -33.50 24.37
N GLY A 1125 25.80 -32.99 24.43
CA GLY A 1125 26.75 -33.32 25.49
C GLY A 1125 26.36 -32.70 26.83
N ALA A 1126 26.29 -33.51 27.90
CA ALA A 1126 25.99 -33.00 29.25
C ALA A 1126 26.99 -31.91 29.70
N SER A 1127 28.27 -32.04 29.34
CA SER A 1127 29.28 -31.01 29.58
C SER A 1127 29.05 -29.71 28.82
N ALA A 1128 28.49 -29.78 27.59
CA ALA A 1128 28.15 -28.59 26.81
C ALA A 1128 26.91 -27.89 27.39
N ALA A 1129 25.88 -28.66 27.76
CA ALA A 1129 24.69 -28.15 28.45
C ALA A 1129 25.06 -27.42 29.75
N ARG A 1130 25.86 -28.04 30.63
CA ARG A 1130 26.39 -27.40 31.85
C ARG A 1130 27.23 -26.16 31.55
N SER A 1131 28.07 -26.18 30.51
CA SER A 1131 28.91 -25.03 30.17
C SER A 1131 28.11 -23.82 29.67
N ALA A 1132 26.94 -24.04 29.05
CA ALA A 1132 26.06 -22.96 28.64
C ALA A 1132 25.23 -22.44 29.83
N VAL A 1133 24.55 -23.33 30.57
CA VAL A 1133 23.67 -23.00 31.70
C VAL A 1133 24.44 -22.44 32.90
N GLY A 1134 25.66 -22.92 33.14
CA GLY A 1134 26.56 -22.44 34.19
C GLY A 1134 27.19 -21.06 33.94
N ASP A 1135 26.92 -20.43 32.80
CA ASP A 1135 27.44 -19.10 32.49
C ASP A 1135 26.75 -18.01 33.35
N THR A 1136 27.56 -17.14 33.93
CA THR A 1136 27.11 -15.92 34.63
C THR A 1136 26.17 -15.04 33.79
N GLN A 1137 26.27 -15.10 32.46
CA GLN A 1137 25.48 -14.31 31.50
C GLN A 1137 24.27 -15.07 30.93
N PHE A 1138 24.04 -16.35 31.28
CA PHE A 1138 22.87 -17.11 30.83
C PHE A 1138 21.58 -16.32 31.11
N GLY A 1139 20.66 -16.25 30.13
CA GLY A 1139 19.42 -15.46 30.19
C GLY A 1139 19.60 -13.92 30.27
N LYS A 1140 20.81 -13.40 30.53
CA LYS A 1140 21.10 -11.96 30.62
C LYS A 1140 21.62 -11.37 29.32
N GLN A 1141 22.45 -12.14 28.59
CA GLN A 1141 23.04 -11.75 27.31
C GLN A 1141 23.04 -12.95 26.35
N ALA A 1142 23.07 -12.68 25.05
CA ALA A 1142 23.16 -13.73 24.04
C ALA A 1142 24.55 -14.39 24.08
N GLN A 1143 24.59 -15.71 24.26
CA GLN A 1143 25.82 -16.51 24.28
C GLN A 1143 26.11 -17.05 22.89
N THR A 1144 27.39 -17.14 22.52
CA THR A 1144 27.85 -17.65 21.22
C THR A 1144 27.33 -19.06 20.94
N LEU A 1145 26.80 -19.28 19.73
CA LEU A 1145 26.38 -20.57 19.22
C LEU A 1145 27.59 -21.34 18.65
N HIS A 1146 27.73 -22.60 19.02
CA HIS A 1146 28.80 -23.48 18.56
C HIS A 1146 28.33 -24.42 17.44
N SER A 1147 29.28 -25.03 16.75
CA SER A 1147 28.95 -26.04 15.74
C SER A 1147 28.40 -27.30 16.39
N GLU A 1148 27.50 -28.00 15.69
CA GLU A 1148 26.83 -29.22 16.18
C GLU A 1148 27.83 -30.25 16.75
N THR A 1149 29.02 -30.38 16.13
CA THR A 1149 30.11 -31.25 16.60
C THR A 1149 30.60 -30.92 18.02
N VAL A 1150 30.65 -29.64 18.39
CA VAL A 1150 31.06 -29.19 19.74
C VAL A 1150 29.92 -29.39 20.73
N VAL A 1151 28.69 -29.02 20.34
CA VAL A 1151 27.50 -29.15 21.20
C VAL A 1151 27.16 -30.64 21.47
N LYS A 1152 27.53 -31.54 20.55
CA LYS A 1152 27.42 -32.99 20.70
C LYS A 1152 28.73 -33.68 21.11
N ASP A 1153 29.71 -32.97 21.67
CA ASP A 1153 30.93 -33.57 22.26
C ASP A 1153 30.67 -34.18 23.67
N GLY A 1154 31.67 -34.83 24.26
CA GLY A 1154 31.62 -35.44 25.60
C GLY A 1154 31.12 -36.89 25.63
N VAL A 1155 31.22 -37.54 26.80
CA VAL A 1155 30.88 -38.96 26.98
C VAL A 1155 29.40 -39.17 27.34
N VAL A 1156 28.90 -38.39 28.31
CA VAL A 1156 27.47 -38.42 28.71
C VAL A 1156 26.67 -37.54 27.77
N LYS A 1157 25.51 -38.04 27.33
CA LYS A 1157 24.54 -37.33 26.49
C LYS A 1157 23.24 -37.16 27.22
N LEU A 1158 22.53 -36.08 26.92
CA LEU A 1158 21.10 -35.97 27.21
C LEU A 1158 20.33 -37.00 26.38
N ALA A 1159 19.30 -37.58 26.99
CA ALA A 1159 18.42 -38.60 26.42
C ALA A 1159 17.43 -38.02 25.40
#